data_AF-A0A3M2DGM7-F1
#
_entry.id   AF-A0A3M2DGM7-F1
#
_cell.length_a   1.000
_cell.length_b   1.000
_cell.length_c   1.000
_cell.angle_alpha   90.00
_cell.angle_beta   90.00
_cell.angle_gamma   90.00
#
_symmetry.space_group_name_H-M   'P 1'
#
loop_
_entity.id
_entity.type
_entity.pdbx_description
1 polymer ?
#
loop_
_entity_poly.entity_id
_entity_poly.type
_entity_poly.pdbx_seq_one_letter_code
_entity_poly.pdbx_strand_id
1 'polypeptide(L)'
;MRGRYAAMSAQSVEDLLAAGDYAAAARAARDGGDFGRAAELYERIWEFRAAADCARAAGDMPRALRNAIDARDETLVRELIDALVSADEAGARAAIDALAARRRWAAAAEIAERIGDIDRAIELFRHAHRDVDAARLLEQIGRDRDAGQLLERLVAHGGDEAELAPAHLALGRLLARRLQHDDAIAHLQRAARHPTTRAAARRQLIVELAALGLRDAARDVLVATRAEDGANLPATLDAALDALRDAAAAPASAARAGDPSQLIGGRYRTVSLLGAGGSGRVFLATDEVTGRRVAVKLLNAAPARGRDAYARFAREAQIARALHHPNLVEILDFSVDQGYLVMEYLSGGSLAQHLAPKLAEPRVRRMALDILAGLELAHRRNIVHRDIKPPNIFFDARGTAKLGDFGVAHLLDLGATQTGGLIGTLAYMSPEQITGAPLTFAADLYALGVTLYQALTGRLPFVGPDFVAQHLGEPPPRASEIAPDLGSRWDAILARLLEKNPADRFDSVDALRRAIAALPPASAAPLVLPRAPRREADDAPREAPPATTRVAQPGDDAPRYAFDTLLDRTATSTLRRAVDRALDRSVILEQFDAPLSPAAEARLFALARGGGPYLQRALAYDRAKALAVFEAPAGAPLASALAGGPLSPRAVARLVKRLARAVVPLHRAATAHGAVSPASIVIDDHGYPTLLVAGHVTPPPDAVPADDVAAIIALACEAAGAVATDGDALVDALAGHLSPPEQSALRLLATPRAGDDLYALADALEIAVLEREMRR
;
A
#
# COMPACT_ATOMS: atom_id res chain seq x y z
N MET A 1 46.27 45.48 -78.29
CA MET A 1 47.23 44.95 -77.30
C MET A 1 46.50 44.46 -76.04
N ARG A 2 45.58 43.50 -76.18
CA ARG A 2 44.99 42.75 -75.06
C ARG A 2 45.47 41.31 -75.20
N GLY A 3 46.52 40.97 -74.49
CA GLY A 3 47.14 39.65 -74.59
C GLY A 3 48.45 39.68 -73.84
N ARG A 4 48.61 38.71 -72.93
CA ARG A 4 49.72 38.53 -71.99
C ARG A 4 49.59 39.35 -70.72
N TYR A 5 48.78 38.88 -69.77
CA TYR A 5 49.23 38.63 -68.41
C TYR A 5 48.33 37.55 -67.78
N ALA A 6 48.97 36.44 -67.39
CA ALA A 6 48.52 35.40 -66.47
C ALA A 6 47.29 34.53 -66.86
N ALA A 7 47.43 33.68 -67.88
CA ALA A 7 46.87 32.33 -67.83
C ALA A 7 47.96 31.41 -67.26
N MET A 8 48.21 31.50 -65.94
CA MET A 8 48.86 30.39 -65.23
C MET A 8 47.88 29.23 -65.31
N SER A 9 48.30 28.08 -65.83
CA SER A 9 47.49 26.87 -65.80
C SER A 9 47.05 26.65 -64.35
N ALA A 10 45.74 26.68 -64.08
CA ALA A 10 45.24 26.16 -62.82
C ALA A 10 45.66 24.69 -62.81
N GLN A 11 46.69 24.37 -62.02
CA GLN A 11 47.10 22.98 -61.82
C GLN A 11 45.87 22.25 -61.29
N SER A 12 45.56 21.09 -61.88
CA SER A 12 44.45 20.29 -61.39
C SER A 12 44.71 19.87 -59.95
N VAL A 13 43.65 19.57 -59.19
CA VAL A 13 43.81 19.09 -57.81
C VAL A 13 44.70 17.84 -57.79
N GLU A 14 44.60 16.99 -58.80
CA GLU A 14 45.41 15.79 -59.01
C GLU A 14 46.90 16.12 -59.23
N ASP A 15 47.22 17.14 -60.04
CA ASP A 15 48.59 17.58 -60.26
C ASP A 15 49.25 18.10 -58.97
N LEU A 16 48.48 18.85 -58.17
CA LEU A 16 48.93 19.39 -56.89
C LEU A 16 49.14 18.29 -55.84
N LEU A 17 48.27 17.27 -55.82
CA LEU A 17 48.44 16.09 -54.96
C LEU A 17 49.65 15.26 -55.37
N ALA A 18 49.88 15.08 -56.67
CA ALA A 18 51.06 14.39 -57.19
C ALA A 18 52.36 15.13 -56.84
N ALA A 19 52.31 16.47 -56.78
CA ALA A 19 53.41 17.32 -56.33
C ALA A 19 53.56 17.37 -54.79
N GLY A 20 52.62 16.80 -54.04
CA GLY A 20 52.61 16.83 -52.57
C GLY A 20 52.19 18.18 -51.95
N ASP A 21 51.70 19.13 -52.75
CA ASP A 21 51.21 20.43 -52.26
C ASP A 21 49.73 20.36 -51.87
N TYR A 22 49.49 19.73 -50.71
CA TYR A 22 48.15 19.54 -50.17
C TYR A 22 47.44 20.87 -49.85
N ALA A 23 48.17 21.95 -49.55
CA ALA A 23 47.59 23.26 -49.24
C ALA A 23 47.07 23.97 -50.49
N ALA A 24 47.82 23.90 -51.60
CA ALA A 24 47.34 24.38 -52.88
C ALA A 24 46.20 23.50 -53.41
N ALA A 25 46.30 22.17 -53.27
CA ALA A 25 45.23 21.24 -53.65
C ALA A 25 43.91 21.52 -52.89
N ALA A 26 43.99 21.80 -51.58
CA ALA A 26 42.81 22.14 -50.77
C ALA A 26 42.15 23.45 -51.22
N ARG A 27 42.94 24.49 -51.51
CA ARG A 27 42.42 25.77 -52.05
C ARG A 27 41.78 25.57 -53.43
N ALA A 28 42.44 24.83 -54.32
CA ALA A 28 41.93 24.55 -55.65
C ALA A 28 40.61 23.75 -55.61
N ALA A 29 40.49 22.75 -54.73
CA ALA A 29 39.24 22.01 -54.51
C ALA A 29 38.12 22.91 -53.98
N ARG A 30 38.42 23.78 -53.01
CA ARG A 30 37.46 24.72 -52.43
C ARG A 30 36.99 25.75 -53.47
N ASP A 31 37.92 26.36 -54.19
CA ASP A 31 37.62 27.38 -55.19
C ASP A 31 36.89 26.77 -56.41
N GLY A 32 37.10 25.47 -56.66
CA GLY A 32 36.33 24.65 -57.62
C GLY A 32 34.97 24.17 -57.12
N GLY A 33 34.58 24.47 -55.88
CA GLY A 33 33.27 24.11 -55.30
C GLY A 33 33.18 22.69 -54.71
N ASP A 34 34.25 21.90 -54.72
CA ASP A 34 34.29 20.58 -54.07
C ASP A 34 34.67 20.73 -52.60
N PHE A 35 33.72 21.24 -51.81
CA PHE A 35 33.91 21.51 -50.39
C PHE A 35 34.17 20.24 -49.55
N GLY A 36 33.63 19.09 -49.96
CA GLY A 36 33.87 17.81 -49.29
C GLY A 36 35.33 17.39 -49.43
N ARG A 37 35.86 17.44 -50.65
CA ARG A 37 37.26 17.13 -50.91
C ARG A 37 38.21 18.16 -50.29
N ALA A 38 37.85 19.44 -50.33
CA ALA A 38 38.62 20.49 -49.68
C ALA A 38 38.74 20.26 -48.16
N ALA A 39 37.66 19.85 -47.49
CA ALA A 39 37.67 19.55 -46.06
C ALA A 39 38.67 18.44 -45.71
N GLU A 40 38.68 17.33 -46.46
CA GLU A 40 39.63 16.21 -46.26
C GLU A 40 41.09 16.65 -46.43
N LEU A 41 41.35 17.50 -47.41
CA LEU A 41 42.69 18.00 -47.68
C LEU A 41 43.15 18.97 -46.59
N TYR A 42 42.27 19.85 -46.11
CA TYR A 42 42.55 20.74 -44.98
C TYR A 42 42.77 19.95 -43.67
N GLU A 43 42.02 18.88 -43.41
CA GLU A 43 42.25 17.97 -42.27
C GLU A 43 43.66 17.36 -42.30
N ARG A 44 44.10 16.91 -43.48
CA ARG A 44 45.40 16.26 -43.67
C ARG A 44 46.60 17.19 -43.42
N ILE A 45 46.40 18.50 -43.59
CA ILE A 45 47.39 19.53 -43.27
C ILE A 45 47.13 20.25 -41.96
N TRP A 46 46.21 19.75 -41.12
CA TRP A 46 45.91 20.28 -39.78
C TRP A 46 45.30 21.70 -39.77
N GLU A 47 44.75 22.14 -40.90
CA GLU A 47 44.05 23.43 -41.04
C GLU A 47 42.56 23.28 -40.68
N PHE A 48 42.30 22.94 -39.42
CA PHE A 48 40.98 22.48 -38.97
C PHE A 48 39.87 23.54 -39.06
N ARG A 49 40.18 24.83 -38.95
CA ARG A 49 39.17 25.89 -39.12
C ARG A 49 38.67 25.94 -40.57
N ALA A 50 39.59 25.90 -41.53
CA ALA A 50 39.26 25.85 -42.95
C ALA A 50 38.53 24.54 -43.31
N ALA A 51 38.93 23.43 -42.70
CA ALA A 51 38.24 22.15 -42.85
C ALA A 51 36.81 22.19 -42.29
N ALA A 52 36.59 22.84 -41.15
CA ALA A 52 35.26 23.00 -40.55
C ALA A 52 34.33 23.84 -41.42
N ASP A 53 34.82 24.96 -41.96
CA ASP A 53 34.06 25.81 -42.87
C ASP A 53 33.69 25.09 -44.18
N CYS A 54 34.63 24.32 -44.75
CA CYS A 54 34.37 23.52 -45.95
C CYS A 54 33.39 22.36 -45.67
N ALA A 55 33.55 21.65 -44.55
CA ALA A 55 32.61 20.58 -44.16
C ALA A 55 31.19 21.11 -43.95
N ARG A 56 31.05 22.30 -43.36
CA ARG A 56 29.76 22.99 -43.20
C ARG A 56 29.16 23.37 -44.55
N ALA A 57 29.96 23.91 -45.48
CA ALA A 57 29.51 24.24 -46.83
C ALA A 57 29.10 23.00 -47.65
N ALA A 58 29.71 21.84 -47.37
CA ALA A 58 29.35 20.55 -47.95
C ALA A 58 28.11 19.90 -47.32
N GLY A 59 27.56 20.47 -46.23
CA GLY A 59 26.43 19.91 -45.48
C GLY A 59 26.80 18.79 -44.49
N ASP A 60 28.08 18.45 -44.32
CA ASP A 60 28.56 17.46 -43.34
C ASP A 60 28.78 18.12 -41.97
N MET A 61 27.66 18.43 -41.30
CA MET A 61 27.65 19.10 -40.00
C MET A 61 28.40 18.33 -38.90
N PRO A 62 28.34 16.98 -38.80
CA PRO A 62 29.14 16.23 -37.84
C PRO A 62 30.66 16.35 -38.07
N ARG A 63 31.12 16.33 -39.33
CA ARG A 63 32.54 16.58 -39.66
C ARG A 63 32.94 18.01 -39.34
N ALA A 64 32.08 18.99 -39.65
CA ALA A 64 32.31 20.38 -39.28
C ALA A 64 32.50 20.55 -37.77
N LEU A 65 31.67 19.87 -36.95
CA LEU A 65 31.77 19.92 -35.49
C LEU A 65 33.09 19.32 -34.99
N ARG A 66 33.51 18.16 -35.51
CA ARG A 66 34.81 17.55 -35.14
C ARG A 66 35.97 18.49 -35.45
N ASN A 67 35.98 19.08 -36.64
CA ASN A 67 37.02 20.01 -37.07
C ASN A 67 36.99 21.32 -36.26
N ALA A 68 35.81 21.82 -35.87
CA ALA A 68 35.70 22.99 -34.99
C ALA A 68 36.30 22.73 -33.60
N ILE A 69 36.12 21.52 -33.05
CA ILE A 69 36.75 21.10 -31.79
C ILE A 69 38.28 21.05 -31.95
N ASP A 70 38.78 20.46 -33.02
CA ASP A 70 40.22 20.36 -33.29
C ASP A 70 40.86 21.74 -33.53
N ALA A 71 40.11 22.68 -34.12
CA ALA A 71 40.48 24.08 -34.29
C ALA A 71 40.42 24.90 -32.98
N ARG A 72 39.85 24.35 -31.89
CA ARG A 72 39.60 25.03 -30.61
C ARG A 72 38.71 26.28 -30.75
N ASP A 73 37.77 26.25 -31.68
CA ASP A 73 36.82 27.35 -31.90
C ASP A 73 35.50 27.10 -31.14
N GLU A 74 35.46 27.49 -29.86
CA GLU A 74 34.31 27.25 -28.98
C GLU A 74 33.04 28.03 -29.39
N THR A 75 33.17 29.07 -30.22
CA THR A 75 32.00 29.78 -30.75
C THR A 75 31.35 28.94 -31.85
N LEU A 76 32.15 28.48 -32.81
CA LEU A 76 31.65 27.61 -33.87
C LEU A 76 31.14 26.27 -33.33
N VAL A 77 31.80 25.70 -32.32
CA VAL A 77 31.34 24.46 -31.67
C VAL A 77 29.93 24.62 -31.10
N ARG A 78 29.64 25.72 -30.39
CA ARG A 78 28.31 25.98 -29.84
C ARG A 78 27.27 26.15 -30.94
N GLU A 79 27.57 26.94 -31.96
CA GLU A 79 26.67 27.14 -33.11
C GLU A 79 26.32 25.81 -33.81
N LEU A 80 27.32 24.94 -34.02
CA LEU A 80 27.14 23.66 -34.67
C LEU A 80 26.37 22.65 -33.80
N ILE A 81 26.59 22.63 -32.49
CA ILE A 81 25.81 21.82 -31.56
C ILE A 81 24.34 22.25 -31.58
N ASP A 82 24.07 23.56 -31.49
CA ASP A 82 22.70 24.07 -31.49
C ASP A 82 21.98 23.77 -32.81
N ALA A 83 22.68 23.90 -33.94
CA ALA A 83 22.15 23.54 -35.25
C ALA A 83 21.85 22.04 -35.37
N LEU A 84 22.76 21.17 -34.93
CA LEU A 84 22.61 19.72 -34.98
C LEU A 84 21.49 19.21 -34.06
N VAL A 85 21.40 19.74 -32.83
CA VAL A 85 20.39 19.31 -31.86
C VAL A 85 18.99 19.84 -32.20
N SER A 86 18.90 21.02 -32.84
CA SER A 86 17.61 21.59 -33.24
C SER A 86 17.04 20.99 -34.52
N ALA A 87 17.85 20.24 -35.29
CA ALA A 87 17.41 19.63 -36.55
C ALA A 87 16.49 18.43 -36.30
N ASP A 88 17.02 17.39 -35.65
CA ASP A 88 16.32 16.14 -35.32
C ASP A 88 17.12 15.29 -34.31
N GLU A 89 16.55 14.17 -33.88
CA GLU A 89 17.21 13.23 -32.96
C GLU A 89 18.49 12.60 -33.57
N ALA A 90 18.52 12.41 -34.89
CA ALA A 90 19.70 11.89 -35.59
C ALA A 90 20.86 12.89 -35.55
N GLY A 91 20.59 14.18 -35.73
CA GLY A 91 21.55 15.27 -35.59
C GLY A 91 22.08 15.38 -34.17
N ALA A 92 21.21 15.24 -33.16
CA ALA A 92 21.63 15.22 -31.76
C ALA A 92 22.56 14.03 -31.45
N ARG A 93 22.27 12.82 -31.95
CA ARG A 93 23.16 11.65 -31.83
C ARG A 93 24.50 11.87 -32.52
N ALA A 94 24.49 12.45 -33.72
CA ALA A 94 25.73 12.77 -34.44
C ALA A 94 26.59 13.81 -33.69
N ALA A 95 25.98 14.77 -33.01
CA ALA A 95 26.68 15.73 -32.15
C ALA A 95 27.31 15.03 -30.93
N ILE A 96 26.57 14.12 -30.28
CA ILE A 96 27.07 13.30 -29.16
C ILE A 96 28.32 12.52 -29.59
N ASP A 97 28.26 11.82 -30.72
CA ASP A 97 29.37 11.00 -31.23
C ASP A 97 30.59 11.84 -31.62
N ALA A 98 30.38 13.00 -32.24
CA ALA A 98 31.46 13.94 -32.57
C ALA A 98 32.17 14.47 -31.31
N LEU A 99 31.42 14.82 -30.27
CA LEU A 99 31.96 15.27 -28.98
C LEU A 99 32.69 14.14 -28.24
N ALA A 100 32.09 12.96 -28.20
CA ALA A 100 32.66 11.76 -27.58
C ALA A 100 33.99 11.35 -28.26
N ALA A 101 34.05 11.39 -29.59
CA ALA A 101 35.27 11.09 -30.36
C ALA A 101 36.46 12.01 -30.01
N ARG A 102 36.19 13.24 -29.56
CA ARG A 102 37.18 14.21 -29.09
C ARG A 102 37.26 14.32 -27.58
N ARG A 103 36.77 13.31 -26.85
CA ARG A 103 36.81 13.20 -25.38
C ARG A 103 36.11 14.35 -24.64
N ARG A 104 35.17 15.05 -25.29
CA ARG A 104 34.30 16.06 -24.65
C ARG A 104 33.10 15.38 -23.98
N TRP A 105 33.39 14.43 -23.09
CA TRP A 105 32.41 13.51 -22.49
C TRP A 105 31.27 14.22 -21.76
N ALA A 106 31.57 15.28 -20.98
CA ALA A 106 30.55 16.01 -20.23
C ALA A 106 29.51 16.69 -21.13
N ALA A 107 29.96 17.39 -22.17
CA ALA A 107 29.06 18.03 -23.14
C ALA A 107 28.24 17.00 -23.92
N ALA A 108 28.85 15.87 -24.29
CA ALA A 108 28.15 14.76 -24.93
C ALA A 108 27.06 14.17 -23.99
N ALA A 109 27.37 13.99 -22.71
CA ALA A 109 26.45 13.45 -21.71
C ALA A 109 25.24 14.37 -21.47
N GLU A 110 25.46 15.69 -21.41
CA GLU A 110 24.39 16.68 -21.23
C GLU A 110 23.41 16.69 -22.42
N ILE A 111 23.91 16.53 -23.64
CA ILE A 111 23.05 16.41 -24.84
C ILE A 111 22.30 15.08 -24.80
N ALA A 112 22.96 13.96 -24.47
CA ALA A 112 22.35 12.64 -24.35
C ALA A 112 21.21 12.63 -23.31
N GLU A 113 21.43 13.24 -22.15
CA GLU A 113 20.40 13.40 -21.13
C GLU A 113 19.23 14.28 -21.63
N ARG A 114 19.53 15.37 -22.36
CA ARG A 114 18.50 16.28 -22.87
C ARG A 114 17.56 15.60 -23.86
N ILE A 115 18.08 14.71 -24.70
CA ILE A 115 17.27 13.96 -25.68
C ILE A 115 16.65 12.68 -25.08
N GLY A 116 16.89 12.38 -23.81
CA GLY A 116 16.32 11.21 -23.13
C GLY A 116 17.07 9.89 -23.38
N ASP A 117 18.26 9.92 -23.97
CA ASP A 117 19.13 8.74 -24.12
C ASP A 117 19.91 8.50 -22.82
N ILE A 118 19.18 8.02 -21.80
CA ILE A 118 19.67 7.96 -20.42
C ILE A 118 20.83 6.97 -20.27
N ASP A 119 20.79 5.81 -20.93
CA ASP A 119 21.87 4.81 -20.85
C ASP A 119 23.17 5.37 -21.42
N ARG A 120 23.10 6.06 -22.56
CA ARG A 120 24.27 6.70 -23.17
C ARG A 120 24.78 7.87 -22.31
N ALA A 121 23.87 8.64 -21.71
CA ALA A 121 24.23 9.72 -20.80
C ALA A 121 24.98 9.20 -19.56
N ILE A 122 24.54 8.08 -18.97
CA ILE A 122 25.23 7.45 -17.82
C ILE A 122 26.65 7.04 -18.20
N GLU A 123 26.84 6.39 -19.34
CA GLU A 123 28.17 5.98 -19.83
C GLU A 123 29.10 7.20 -20.00
N LEU A 124 28.59 8.25 -20.66
CA LEU A 124 29.36 9.46 -20.94
C LEU A 124 29.67 10.26 -19.67
N PHE A 125 28.75 10.36 -18.70
CA PHE A 125 29.03 11.00 -17.41
C PHE A 125 30.11 10.24 -16.62
N ARG A 126 30.12 8.91 -16.69
CA ARG A 126 31.19 8.09 -16.08
C ARG A 126 32.54 8.32 -16.75
N HIS A 127 32.58 8.43 -18.08
CA HIS A 127 33.81 8.83 -18.78
C HIS A 127 34.27 10.25 -18.45
N ALA A 128 33.34 11.13 -18.08
CA ALA A 128 33.63 12.48 -17.62
C ALA A 128 34.02 12.56 -16.13
N HIS A 129 34.09 11.44 -15.40
CA HIS A 129 34.25 11.40 -13.94
C HIS A 129 33.17 12.19 -13.16
N ARG A 130 32.00 12.39 -13.77
CA ARG A 130 30.81 13.00 -13.14
C ARG A 130 29.92 11.92 -12.55
N ASP A 131 30.48 11.15 -11.62
CA ASP A 131 29.85 9.95 -11.06
C ASP A 131 28.58 10.26 -10.26
N VAL A 132 28.47 11.47 -9.69
CA VAL A 132 27.24 11.92 -9.00
C VAL A 132 26.09 12.13 -9.99
N ASP A 133 26.36 12.67 -11.19
CA ASP A 133 25.35 12.85 -12.24
C ASP A 133 24.93 11.50 -12.85
N ALA A 134 25.89 10.60 -13.06
CA ALA A 134 25.60 9.23 -13.47
C ALA A 134 24.76 8.48 -12.43
N ALA A 135 25.08 8.64 -11.13
CA ALA A 135 24.30 8.04 -10.04
C ALA A 135 22.86 8.59 -10.01
N ARG A 136 22.67 9.90 -10.20
CA ARG A 136 21.34 10.52 -10.31
C ARG A 136 20.52 9.92 -11.46
N LEU A 137 21.13 9.72 -12.62
CA LEU A 137 20.44 9.11 -13.77
C LEU A 137 20.12 7.64 -13.52
N LEU A 138 21.02 6.90 -12.87
CA LEU A 138 20.77 5.52 -12.44
C LEU A 138 19.58 5.44 -11.47
N GLU A 139 19.46 6.36 -10.51
CA GLU A 139 18.29 6.48 -9.63
C GLU A 139 17.00 6.76 -10.43
N GLN A 140 17.06 7.64 -11.42
CA GLN A 140 15.90 7.99 -12.25
C GLN A 140 15.32 6.78 -12.99
N ILE A 141 16.17 5.85 -13.44
CA ILE A 141 15.76 4.61 -14.11
C ILE A 141 15.57 3.43 -13.15
N GLY A 142 15.59 3.66 -11.83
CA GLY A 142 15.35 2.65 -10.80
C GLY A 142 16.53 1.70 -10.54
N ARG A 143 17.75 2.05 -10.96
CA ARG A 143 18.99 1.30 -10.73
C ARG A 143 19.71 1.77 -9.48
N ASP A 144 18.98 1.87 -8.37
CA ASP A 144 19.45 2.39 -7.08
C ASP A 144 20.69 1.68 -6.53
N ARG A 145 20.81 0.36 -6.79
CA ARG A 145 21.99 -0.41 -6.38
C ARG A 145 23.25 0.06 -7.11
N ASP A 146 23.14 0.32 -8.41
CA ASP A 146 24.28 0.73 -9.23
C ASP A 146 24.67 2.17 -8.91
N ALA A 147 23.68 3.03 -8.65
CA ALA A 147 23.88 4.37 -8.11
C ALA A 147 24.62 4.33 -6.76
N GLY A 148 24.16 3.48 -5.84
CA GLY A 148 24.79 3.28 -4.54
C GLY A 148 26.22 2.77 -4.66
N GLN A 149 26.47 1.73 -5.45
CA GLN A 149 27.83 1.21 -5.68
C GLN A 149 28.76 2.22 -6.35
N LEU A 150 28.23 3.09 -7.21
CA LEU A 150 29.00 4.16 -7.83
C LEU A 150 29.40 5.22 -6.78
N LEU A 151 28.44 5.67 -5.98
CA LEU A 151 28.66 6.67 -4.92
C LEU A 151 29.54 6.14 -3.78
N GLU A 152 29.33 4.89 -3.35
CA GLU A 152 30.15 4.21 -2.33
C GLU A 152 31.59 4.08 -2.81
N ARG A 153 31.81 3.69 -4.07
CA ARG A 153 33.15 3.67 -4.65
C ARG A 153 33.75 5.07 -4.66
N LEU A 154 33.02 6.07 -5.14
CA LEU A 154 33.50 7.45 -5.18
C LEU A 154 33.95 7.94 -3.80
N VAL A 155 33.14 7.67 -2.76
CA VAL A 155 33.46 8.01 -1.37
C VAL A 155 34.61 7.17 -0.82
N ALA A 156 34.71 5.88 -1.17
CA ALA A 156 35.73 4.96 -0.67
C ALA A 156 37.12 5.20 -1.26
N HIS A 157 37.21 5.75 -2.49
CA HIS A 157 38.51 6.09 -3.09
C HIS A 157 39.21 7.26 -2.37
N GLY A 158 38.49 7.98 -1.49
CA GLY A 158 38.99 9.14 -0.79
C GLY A 158 39.22 10.33 -1.72
N GLY A 159 39.42 11.51 -1.16
CA GLY A 159 39.56 12.75 -1.92
C GLY A 159 39.33 13.97 -1.04
N ASP A 160 39.25 15.15 -1.68
CA ASP A 160 38.87 16.37 -0.98
C ASP A 160 37.43 16.24 -0.44
N GLU A 161 37.25 16.51 0.85
CA GLU A 161 35.95 16.44 1.53
C GLU A 161 34.96 17.44 0.92
N ALA A 162 35.43 18.51 0.28
CA ALA A 162 34.61 19.46 -0.49
C ALA A 162 34.04 18.86 -1.78
N GLU A 163 34.84 18.09 -2.53
CA GLU A 163 34.43 17.44 -3.78
C GLU A 163 33.51 16.23 -3.52
N LEU A 164 33.70 15.55 -2.38
CA LEU A 164 32.89 14.42 -1.97
C LEU A 164 31.59 14.81 -1.26
N ALA A 165 31.41 16.06 -0.85
CA ALA A 165 30.22 16.50 -0.13
C ALA A 165 28.90 16.25 -0.91
N PRO A 166 28.80 16.50 -2.24
CA PRO A 166 27.63 16.12 -3.04
C PRO A 166 27.42 14.61 -3.11
N ALA A 167 28.49 13.82 -3.18
CA ALA A 167 28.43 12.36 -3.18
C ALA A 167 27.92 11.81 -1.85
N HIS A 168 28.39 12.37 -0.73
CA HIS A 168 27.88 12.06 0.61
C HIS A 168 26.40 12.45 0.79
N LEU A 169 25.97 13.59 0.24
CA LEU A 169 24.56 14.00 0.28
C LEU A 169 23.68 13.05 -0.55
N ALA A 170 24.11 12.71 -1.77
CA ALA A 170 23.40 11.78 -2.65
C ALA A 170 23.30 10.39 -2.02
N LEU A 171 24.44 9.87 -1.53
CA LEU A 171 24.50 8.56 -0.87
C LEU A 171 23.65 8.54 0.41
N GLY A 172 23.74 9.59 1.24
CA GLY A 172 22.93 9.71 2.45
C GLY A 172 21.42 9.71 2.16
N ARG A 173 20.97 10.39 1.11
CA ARG A 173 19.56 10.38 0.67
C ARG A 173 19.13 9.03 0.11
N LEU A 174 20.01 8.39 -0.66
CA LEU A 174 19.75 7.06 -1.22
C LEU A 174 19.58 6.02 -0.11
N LEU A 175 20.48 6.05 0.88
CA LEU A 175 20.44 5.19 2.07
C LEU A 175 19.19 5.48 2.92
N ALA A 176 18.83 6.75 3.11
CA ALA A 176 17.61 7.16 3.81
C ALA A 176 16.34 6.57 3.17
N ARG A 177 16.20 6.64 1.83
CA ARG A 177 15.08 6.02 1.09
C ARG A 177 15.05 4.49 1.20
N ARG A 178 16.21 3.87 1.43
CA ARG A 178 16.35 2.44 1.70
C ARG A 178 16.18 2.08 3.18
N LEU A 179 15.78 3.04 4.02
CA LEU A 179 15.59 2.89 5.47
C LEU A 179 16.88 2.52 6.22
N GLN A 180 18.04 2.85 5.65
CA GLN A 180 19.35 2.69 6.27
C GLN A 180 19.71 3.97 7.03
N HIS A 181 18.91 4.30 8.04
CA HIS A 181 18.97 5.59 8.74
C HIS A 181 20.33 5.88 9.39
N ASP A 182 20.98 4.87 9.99
CA ASP A 182 22.29 5.03 10.65
C ASP A 182 23.40 5.40 9.65
N ASP A 183 23.50 4.64 8.55
CA ASP A 183 24.47 4.90 7.48
C ASP A 183 24.18 6.25 6.80
N ALA A 184 22.88 6.53 6.58
CA ALA A 184 22.43 7.80 6.04
C ALA A 184 22.88 8.97 6.91
N ILE A 185 22.68 8.89 8.24
CA ILE A 185 23.12 9.93 9.18
C ILE A 185 24.63 10.15 9.11
N ALA A 186 25.43 9.08 9.06
CA ALA A 186 26.89 9.21 8.97
C ALA A 186 27.33 9.96 7.71
N HIS A 187 26.71 9.68 6.57
CA HIS A 187 27.00 10.38 5.31
C HIS A 187 26.44 11.81 5.29
N LEU A 188 25.23 12.01 5.80
CA LEU A 188 24.63 13.34 5.87
C LEU A 188 25.37 14.26 6.85
N GLN A 189 25.92 13.74 7.95
CA GLN A 189 26.77 14.50 8.87
C GLN A 189 28.06 14.98 8.19
N ARG A 190 28.69 14.14 7.36
CA ARG A 190 29.86 14.53 6.55
C ARG A 190 29.47 15.58 5.50
N ALA A 191 28.38 15.36 4.78
CA ALA A 191 27.83 16.34 3.84
C ALA A 191 27.45 17.67 4.51
N ALA A 192 27.04 17.64 5.79
CA ALA A 192 26.66 18.83 6.53
C ALA A 192 27.84 19.75 6.91
N ARG A 193 29.07 19.25 6.85
CA ARG A 193 30.28 20.03 7.14
C ARG A 193 30.52 21.08 6.06
N HIS A 194 30.20 20.76 4.81
CA HIS A 194 30.49 21.63 3.67
C HIS A 194 29.38 22.66 3.40
N PRO A 195 29.68 23.96 3.16
CA PRO A 195 28.68 25.02 3.00
C PRO A 195 27.63 24.76 1.91
N THR A 196 28.03 24.19 0.77
CA THR A 196 27.14 23.99 -0.40
C THR A 196 26.06 22.93 -0.17
N THR A 197 26.34 21.92 0.67
CA THR A 197 25.44 20.80 0.95
C THR A 197 24.81 20.86 2.35
N ARG A 198 25.28 21.77 3.22
CA ARG A 198 24.90 21.88 4.63
C ARG A 198 23.41 21.93 4.87
N ALA A 199 22.72 22.87 4.25
CA ALA A 199 21.29 23.07 4.45
C ALA A 199 20.48 21.84 4.01
N ALA A 200 20.80 21.28 2.84
CA ALA A 200 20.16 20.08 2.31
C ALA A 200 20.42 18.85 3.17
N ALA A 201 21.64 18.68 3.67
CA ALA A 201 22.02 17.55 4.51
C ALA A 201 21.38 17.64 5.90
N ARG A 202 21.35 18.82 6.52
CA ARG A 202 20.72 19.03 7.83
C ARG A 202 19.20 18.84 7.80
N ARG A 203 18.53 19.28 6.74
CA ARG A 203 17.09 19.00 6.54
C ARG A 203 16.80 17.50 6.51
N GLN A 204 17.61 16.73 5.79
CA GLN A 204 17.47 15.27 5.78
C GLN A 204 17.82 14.67 7.15
N LEU A 205 18.89 15.14 7.82
CA LEU A 205 19.27 14.66 9.16
C LEU A 205 18.14 14.81 10.19
N ILE A 206 17.36 15.90 10.16
CA ILE A 206 16.22 16.08 11.06
C ILE A 206 15.21 14.94 10.89
N VAL A 207 14.94 14.54 9.65
CA VAL A 207 14.02 13.44 9.31
C VAL A 207 14.60 12.11 9.77
N GLU A 208 15.87 11.82 9.45
CA GLU A 208 16.51 10.54 9.80
C GLU A 208 16.66 10.34 11.31
N LEU A 209 17.08 11.39 12.04
CA LEU A 209 17.21 11.35 13.50
C LEU A 209 15.85 11.15 14.17
N ALA A 210 14.79 11.79 13.66
CA ALA A 210 13.44 11.59 14.17
C ALA A 210 12.90 10.18 13.86
N ALA A 211 13.24 9.61 12.69
CA ALA A 211 12.86 8.25 12.32
C ALA A 211 13.50 7.19 13.23
N LEU A 212 14.72 7.43 13.74
CA LEU A 212 15.38 6.59 14.75
C LEU A 212 14.91 6.85 16.20
N GLY A 213 13.94 7.75 16.41
CA GLY A 213 13.49 8.12 17.75
C GLY A 213 14.44 9.06 18.51
N LEU A 214 15.51 9.54 17.88
CA LEU A 214 16.48 10.48 18.45
C LEU A 214 15.96 11.92 18.38
N ARG A 215 14.81 12.16 19.01
CA ARG A 215 14.05 13.41 18.91
C ARG A 215 14.79 14.62 19.48
N ASP A 216 15.62 14.43 20.51
CA ASP A 216 16.41 15.52 21.09
C ASP A 216 17.53 15.95 20.13
N ALA A 217 18.26 14.99 19.54
CA ALA A 217 19.25 15.28 18.51
C ALA A 217 18.62 15.93 17.26
N ALA A 218 17.43 15.47 16.84
CA ALA A 218 16.70 16.10 15.74
C ALA A 218 16.31 17.55 16.06
N ARG A 219 15.94 17.83 17.32
CA ARG A 219 15.64 19.19 17.78
C ARG A 219 16.89 20.08 17.78
N ASP A 220 18.03 19.55 18.20
CA ASP A 220 19.29 20.29 18.18
C ASP A 220 19.72 20.65 16.75
N VAL A 221 19.62 19.70 15.81
CA VAL A 221 19.88 19.96 14.39
C VAL A 221 18.87 20.95 13.82
N LEU A 222 17.60 20.88 14.21
CA LEU A 222 16.58 21.86 13.80
C LEU A 222 16.92 23.27 14.29
N VAL A 223 17.30 23.42 15.57
CA VAL A 223 17.70 24.73 16.14
C VAL A 223 18.93 25.28 15.41
N ALA A 224 19.96 24.47 15.20
CA ALA A 224 21.16 24.86 14.47
C ALA A 224 20.87 25.23 13.01
N THR A 225 19.97 24.50 12.34
CA THR A 225 19.54 24.80 10.96
C THR A 225 18.77 26.10 10.91
N ARG A 226 17.86 26.35 11.86
CA ARG A 226 17.06 27.59 11.91
C ARG A 226 17.91 28.84 12.19
N ALA A 227 18.99 28.69 12.95
CA ALA A 227 19.93 29.79 13.24
C ALA A 227 20.74 30.23 12.01
N GLU A 228 21.05 29.31 11.09
CA GLU A 228 21.83 29.59 9.88
C GLU A 228 20.96 29.94 8.65
N ASP A 229 19.79 29.31 8.49
CA ASP A 229 18.99 29.32 7.25
C ASP A 229 17.80 30.30 7.29
N GLY A 230 17.74 31.20 8.29
CA GLY A 230 16.74 32.28 8.38
C GLY A 230 15.27 31.80 8.33
N ALA A 231 14.75 31.29 9.44
CA ALA A 231 13.31 31.10 9.72
C ALA A 231 12.41 30.29 8.75
N ASN A 232 12.94 29.55 7.78
CA ASN A 232 12.12 28.75 6.85
C ASN A 232 11.58 27.42 7.41
N LEU A 233 12.08 26.94 8.56
CA LEU A 233 11.57 25.74 9.22
C LEU A 233 10.75 26.10 10.47
N PRO A 234 9.60 25.42 10.70
CA PRO A 234 8.80 25.57 11.91
C PRO A 234 9.61 25.41 13.20
N ALA A 235 9.13 26.04 14.28
CA ALA A 235 9.85 26.08 15.55
C ALA A 235 9.81 24.77 16.34
N THR A 236 8.76 23.98 16.16
CA THR A 236 8.58 22.68 16.80
C THR A 236 9.06 21.57 15.88
N LEU A 237 9.58 20.50 16.47
CA LEU A 237 10.08 19.35 15.72
C LEU A 237 8.97 18.69 14.87
N ASP A 238 7.77 18.50 15.43
CA ASP A 238 6.66 17.87 14.71
C ASP A 238 6.21 18.69 13.50
N ALA A 239 6.02 20.00 13.66
CA ALA A 239 5.67 20.87 12.53
C ALA A 239 6.79 20.92 11.48
N ALA A 240 8.06 20.87 11.90
CA ALA A 240 9.19 20.83 10.97
C ALA A 240 9.26 19.50 10.21
N LEU A 241 8.94 18.38 10.86
CA LEU A 241 8.86 17.06 10.21
C LEU A 241 7.69 17.02 9.21
N ASP A 242 6.55 17.58 9.56
CA ASP A 242 5.40 17.66 8.65
C ASP A 242 5.72 18.56 7.45
N ALA A 243 6.32 19.74 7.67
CA ALA A 243 6.76 20.61 6.57
C ALA A 243 7.82 19.97 5.67
N LEU A 244 8.75 19.19 6.24
CA LEU A 244 9.77 18.46 5.47
C LEU A 244 9.19 17.27 4.71
N ARG A 245 8.19 16.58 5.28
CA ARG A 245 7.41 15.54 4.59
C ARG A 245 6.60 16.12 3.45
N ASP A 246 5.93 17.24 3.68
CA ASP A 246 5.16 17.96 2.67
C ASP A 246 6.07 18.50 1.55
N ALA A 247 7.28 18.96 1.88
CA ALA A 247 8.27 19.37 0.89
C ALA A 247 8.88 18.18 0.11
N ALA A 248 8.93 16.99 0.70
CA ALA A 248 9.34 15.76 0.03
C ALA A 248 8.20 15.12 -0.80
N ALA A 249 6.95 15.36 -0.40
CA ALA A 249 5.72 14.99 -1.11
C ALA A 249 5.33 16.01 -2.19
N ALA A 250 5.79 17.28 -2.04
CA ALA A 250 5.74 18.27 -3.09
C ALA A 250 6.60 17.77 -4.26
N PRO A 251 6.05 17.74 -5.48
CA PRO A 251 6.78 17.20 -6.59
C PRO A 251 8.05 18.04 -6.80
N ALA A 252 9.21 17.40 -6.67
CA ALA A 252 10.44 17.85 -7.32
C ALA A 252 10.25 17.73 -8.85
N SER A 253 9.38 18.57 -9.39
CA SER A 253 9.01 18.73 -10.79
C SER A 253 8.54 20.17 -10.99
N ALA A 254 9.47 21.12 -10.80
CA ALA A 254 9.50 22.31 -11.64
C ALA A 254 10.41 22.09 -12.88
N ALA A 255 11.00 20.90 -13.03
CA ALA A 255 11.62 20.46 -14.26
C ALA A 255 11.25 18.99 -14.50
N ARG A 256 10.61 18.73 -15.65
CA ARG A 256 10.13 17.44 -16.16
C ARG A 256 8.78 16.97 -15.59
N ALA A 257 7.72 17.61 -16.08
CA ALA A 257 6.44 16.97 -16.28
C ALA A 257 6.63 15.71 -17.15
N GLY A 258 6.69 14.55 -16.50
CA GLY A 258 6.37 13.25 -17.09
C GLY A 258 4.93 12.92 -16.69
N ASP A 259 4.10 12.64 -17.69
CA ASP A 259 2.65 12.47 -17.66
C ASP A 259 2.14 11.54 -16.52
N PRO A 260 1.10 11.93 -15.73
CA PRO A 260 0.39 11.07 -14.78
C PRO A 260 -0.46 9.96 -15.44
N SER A 261 0.06 9.28 -16.47
CA SER A 261 -0.68 8.28 -17.24
C SER A 261 0.14 7.05 -17.68
N GLN A 262 1.16 6.64 -16.92
CA GLN A 262 1.96 5.47 -17.30
C GLN A 262 1.11 4.18 -17.32
N LEU A 263 1.13 3.50 -18.46
CA LEU A 263 0.44 2.23 -18.66
C LEU A 263 1.40 1.06 -18.37
N ILE A 264 1.21 0.39 -17.23
CA ILE A 264 1.98 -0.79 -16.85
C ILE A 264 1.45 -2.00 -17.61
N GLY A 265 2.35 -2.72 -18.27
CA GLY A 265 2.05 -3.92 -19.04
C GLY A 265 0.99 -3.74 -20.13
N GLY A 266 0.83 -2.52 -20.65
CA GLY A 266 -0.16 -2.22 -21.68
C GLY A 266 -1.63 -2.28 -21.20
N ARG A 267 -1.88 -2.42 -19.89
CA ARG A 267 -3.23 -2.63 -19.33
C ARG A 267 -3.55 -1.83 -18.08
N TYR A 268 -2.58 -1.59 -17.22
CA TYR A 268 -2.83 -0.98 -15.90
C TYR A 268 -2.36 0.46 -15.89
N ARG A 269 -3.29 1.41 -16.00
CA ARG A 269 -2.96 2.83 -15.99
C ARG A 269 -2.73 3.29 -14.55
N THR A 270 -1.53 3.78 -14.25
CA THR A 270 -1.22 4.28 -12.92
C THR A 270 -2.07 5.48 -12.56
N VAL A 271 -2.50 5.55 -11.31
CA VAL A 271 -3.27 6.64 -10.71
C VAL A 271 -2.41 7.37 -9.68
N SER A 272 -1.80 6.62 -8.76
CA SER A 272 -0.93 7.18 -7.72
C SER A 272 0.04 6.13 -7.17
N LEU A 273 1.13 6.56 -6.55
CA LEU A 273 2.02 5.68 -5.80
C LEU A 273 1.41 5.41 -4.41
N LEU A 274 1.25 4.13 -4.05
CA LEU A 274 0.77 3.69 -2.73
C LEU A 274 1.91 3.47 -1.73
N GLY A 275 3.10 3.10 -2.21
CA GLY A 275 4.28 2.90 -1.37
C GLY A 275 5.50 2.43 -2.16
N ALA A 276 6.68 2.55 -1.55
CA ALA A 276 7.95 2.10 -2.12
C ALA A 276 8.83 1.45 -1.03
N GLY A 277 9.55 0.38 -1.38
CA GLY A 277 10.43 -0.33 -0.45
C GLY A 277 11.41 -1.27 -1.16
N GLY A 278 12.15 -2.08 -0.37
CA GLY A 278 13.24 -2.92 -0.88
C GLY A 278 12.84 -3.93 -1.97
N SER A 279 11.58 -4.39 -1.98
CA SER A 279 11.05 -5.32 -2.98
C SER A 279 10.46 -4.66 -4.22
N GLY A 280 10.24 -3.34 -4.22
CA GLY A 280 9.62 -2.64 -5.35
C GLY A 280 8.81 -1.41 -5.01
N ARG A 281 8.09 -0.90 -6.01
CA ARG A 281 7.11 0.21 -5.91
C ARG A 281 5.70 -0.31 -6.12
N VAL A 282 4.75 0.14 -5.32
CA VAL A 282 3.34 -0.24 -5.41
C VAL A 282 2.53 0.96 -5.86
N PHE A 283 1.80 0.81 -6.96
CA PHE A 283 0.93 1.84 -7.52
C PHE A 283 -0.53 1.45 -7.35
N LEU A 284 -1.38 2.43 -7.06
CA LEU A 284 -2.79 2.35 -7.40
C LEU A 284 -2.89 2.52 -8.90
N ALA A 285 -3.57 1.59 -9.57
CA ALA A 285 -3.81 1.66 -11.00
C ALA A 285 -5.27 1.34 -11.32
N THR A 286 -5.72 1.76 -12.50
CA THR A 286 -6.97 1.33 -13.09
C THR A 286 -6.65 0.25 -14.11
N ASP A 287 -7.27 -0.92 -14.00
CA ASP A 287 -7.25 -1.93 -15.04
C ASP A 287 -8.15 -1.45 -16.19
N GLU A 288 -7.55 -1.07 -17.33
CA GLU A 288 -8.28 -0.49 -18.48
C GLU A 288 -9.26 -1.49 -19.12
N VAL A 289 -9.10 -2.79 -18.88
CA VAL A 289 -10.01 -3.83 -19.39
C VAL A 289 -11.26 -3.96 -18.51
N THR A 290 -11.08 -3.95 -17.18
CA THR A 290 -12.19 -4.20 -16.24
C THR A 290 -12.75 -2.93 -15.59
N GLY A 291 -12.07 -1.80 -15.73
CA GLY A 291 -12.38 -0.54 -15.05
C GLY A 291 -12.11 -0.56 -13.53
N ARG A 292 -11.59 -1.66 -12.98
CA ARG A 292 -11.40 -1.82 -11.54
C ARG A 292 -10.11 -1.15 -11.07
N ARG A 293 -10.15 -0.59 -9.85
CA ARG A 293 -8.94 -0.19 -9.13
C ARG A 293 -8.19 -1.41 -8.62
N VAL A 294 -6.89 -1.44 -8.87
CA VAL A 294 -5.97 -2.52 -8.50
C VAL A 294 -4.70 -1.95 -7.89
N ALA A 295 -4.01 -2.74 -7.07
CA ALA A 295 -2.68 -2.43 -6.59
C ALA A 295 -1.65 -3.16 -7.45
N VAL A 296 -0.76 -2.42 -8.12
CA VAL A 296 0.28 -2.97 -9.00
C VAL A 296 1.64 -2.76 -8.36
N LYS A 297 2.26 -3.86 -7.92
CA LYS A 297 3.62 -3.89 -7.38
C LYS A 297 4.60 -4.15 -8.51
N LEU A 298 5.34 -3.13 -8.90
CA LEU A 298 6.51 -3.23 -9.76
C LEU A 298 7.68 -3.73 -8.91
N LEU A 299 8.21 -4.89 -9.25
CA LEU A 299 9.31 -5.51 -8.54
C LEU A 299 10.63 -4.83 -8.93
N ASN A 300 11.56 -4.73 -7.98
CA ASN A 300 12.94 -4.35 -8.26
C ASN A 300 13.66 -5.52 -8.95
N ALA A 301 13.28 -5.82 -10.19
CA ALA A 301 13.83 -6.90 -10.98
C ALA A 301 15.16 -6.46 -11.62
N ALA A 302 16.29 -6.77 -10.94
CA ALA A 302 17.61 -6.69 -11.56
C ALA A 302 17.72 -7.78 -12.65
N PRO A 303 18.19 -7.48 -13.87
CA PRO A 303 18.50 -8.50 -14.89
C PRO A 303 19.65 -9.46 -14.51
N ALA A 304 20.33 -9.24 -13.37
CA ALA A 304 21.58 -9.92 -13.01
C ALA A 304 21.45 -11.17 -12.11
N ARG A 305 20.25 -11.52 -11.63
CA ARG A 305 20.04 -12.74 -10.81
C ARG A 305 19.37 -13.79 -11.68
N GLY A 306 20.15 -14.77 -12.15
CA GLY A 306 19.79 -15.73 -13.20
C GLY A 306 18.44 -16.44 -13.09
N ARG A 307 18.10 -17.18 -14.16
CA ARG A 307 16.79 -17.85 -14.41
C ARG A 307 16.14 -18.56 -13.21
N ASP A 308 16.90 -19.00 -12.21
CA ASP A 308 16.39 -19.71 -11.03
C ASP A 308 15.69 -18.83 -9.97
N ALA A 309 16.06 -17.55 -9.85
CA ALA A 309 15.41 -16.59 -8.97
C ALA A 309 14.01 -16.24 -9.48
N TYR A 310 13.93 -15.98 -10.79
CA TYR A 310 12.68 -15.71 -11.51
C TYR A 310 11.77 -16.94 -11.58
N ALA A 311 12.30 -18.14 -11.80
CA ALA A 311 11.52 -19.37 -11.79
C ALA A 311 10.94 -19.70 -10.40
N ARG A 312 11.63 -19.33 -9.31
CA ARG A 312 11.11 -19.45 -7.93
C ARG A 312 10.01 -18.42 -7.65
N PHE A 313 10.25 -17.14 -7.99
CA PHE A 313 9.23 -16.10 -7.89
C PHE A 313 7.95 -16.47 -8.66
N ALA A 314 8.08 -16.94 -9.90
CA ALA A 314 6.95 -17.36 -10.72
C ALA A 314 6.16 -18.52 -10.10
N ARG A 315 6.85 -19.54 -9.56
CA ARG A 315 6.21 -20.65 -8.85
C ARG A 315 5.48 -20.19 -7.59
N GLU A 316 6.07 -19.28 -6.82
CA GLU A 316 5.46 -18.78 -5.58
C GLU A 316 4.29 -17.83 -5.84
N ALA A 317 4.37 -16.97 -6.86
CA ALA A 317 3.24 -16.16 -7.31
C ALA A 317 2.07 -17.05 -7.79
N GLN A 318 2.36 -18.17 -8.48
CA GLN A 318 1.35 -19.16 -8.87
C GLN A 318 0.72 -19.86 -7.66
N ILE A 319 1.53 -20.26 -6.68
CA ILE A 319 1.06 -20.90 -5.45
C ILE A 319 0.21 -19.93 -4.62
N ALA A 320 0.65 -18.67 -4.49
CA ALA A 320 -0.09 -17.63 -3.78
C ALA A 320 -1.39 -17.25 -4.50
N ARG A 321 -1.40 -17.23 -5.84
CA ARG A 321 -2.63 -17.04 -6.63
C ARG A 321 -3.66 -18.13 -6.38
N ALA A 322 -3.26 -19.36 -6.04
CA ALA A 322 -4.19 -20.44 -5.72
C ALA A 322 -4.84 -20.29 -4.32
N LEU A 323 -4.36 -19.38 -3.47
CA LEU A 323 -4.90 -19.11 -2.14
C LEU A 323 -6.05 -18.10 -2.20
N HIS A 324 -7.24 -18.55 -2.54
CA HIS A 324 -8.45 -17.73 -2.47
C HIS A 324 -9.08 -17.82 -1.07
N HIS A 325 -9.06 -16.73 -0.31
CA HIS A 325 -9.68 -16.63 1.01
C HIS A 325 -10.08 -15.19 1.31
N PRO A 326 -11.23 -14.91 1.97
CA PRO A 326 -11.66 -13.55 2.28
C PRO A 326 -10.67 -12.76 3.15
N ASN A 327 -9.84 -13.45 3.94
CA ASN A 327 -8.81 -12.83 4.79
C ASN A 327 -7.38 -12.91 4.23
N LEU A 328 -7.22 -13.22 2.94
CA LEU A 328 -5.95 -13.14 2.22
C LEU A 328 -6.09 -12.14 1.07
N VAL A 329 -5.04 -11.36 0.80
CA VAL A 329 -5.02 -10.44 -0.34
C VAL A 329 -4.96 -11.26 -1.63
N GLU A 330 -5.93 -11.04 -2.51
CA GLU A 330 -6.01 -11.73 -3.79
C GLU A 330 -4.98 -11.21 -4.80
N ILE A 331 -4.24 -12.13 -5.41
CA ILE A 331 -3.40 -11.87 -6.58
C ILE A 331 -4.26 -12.03 -7.83
N LEU A 332 -4.44 -10.94 -8.57
CA LEU A 332 -5.30 -10.88 -9.75
C LEU A 332 -4.54 -11.26 -11.02
N ASP A 333 -3.31 -10.75 -11.16
CA ASP A 333 -2.47 -10.98 -12.32
C ASP A 333 -0.99 -10.82 -11.96
N PHE A 334 -0.08 -11.30 -12.81
CA PHE A 334 1.34 -11.02 -12.69
C PHE A 334 2.04 -11.22 -14.03
N SER A 335 3.12 -10.47 -14.26
CA SER A 335 4.02 -10.70 -15.38
C SER A 335 5.45 -10.79 -14.87
N VAL A 336 6.05 -11.95 -15.11
CA VAL A 336 7.44 -12.21 -14.74
C VAL A 336 8.38 -11.43 -15.67
N ASP A 337 8.10 -11.42 -16.97
CA ASP A 337 8.91 -10.75 -17.99
C ASP A 337 8.88 -9.23 -17.84
N GLN A 338 7.74 -8.68 -17.42
CA GLN A 338 7.56 -7.25 -17.19
C GLN A 338 7.72 -6.85 -15.72
N GLY A 339 8.03 -7.82 -14.84
CA GLY A 339 8.41 -7.58 -13.45
C GLY A 339 7.32 -6.95 -12.58
N TYR A 340 6.05 -7.34 -12.74
CA TYR A 340 4.96 -6.80 -11.91
C TYR A 340 4.02 -7.87 -11.36
N LEU A 341 3.39 -7.53 -10.24
CA LEU A 341 2.36 -8.28 -9.55
C LEU A 341 1.13 -7.38 -9.34
N VAL A 342 -0.05 -7.85 -9.75
CA VAL A 342 -1.32 -7.14 -9.61
C VAL A 342 -2.16 -7.80 -8.54
N MET A 343 -2.62 -7.01 -7.59
CA MET A 343 -3.37 -7.44 -6.43
C MET A 343 -4.67 -6.64 -6.32
N GLU A 344 -5.63 -7.16 -5.57
CA GLU A 344 -6.78 -6.35 -5.17
C GLU A 344 -6.33 -5.10 -4.41
N TYR A 345 -6.99 -3.98 -4.68
CA TYR A 345 -6.75 -2.74 -3.94
C TYR A 345 -7.63 -2.71 -2.69
N LEU A 346 -7.00 -2.53 -1.52
CA LEU A 346 -7.67 -2.45 -0.22
C LEU A 346 -7.68 -1.02 0.29
N SER A 347 -8.85 -0.38 0.21
CA SER A 347 -9.04 1.03 0.53
C SER A 347 -8.96 1.36 2.03
N GLY A 348 -9.04 0.37 2.92
CA GLY A 348 -8.97 0.56 4.37
C GLY A 348 -7.55 0.71 4.91
N GLY A 349 -6.51 0.63 4.06
CA GLY A 349 -5.12 0.83 4.46
C GLY A 349 -4.51 -0.35 5.21
N SER A 350 -3.25 -0.22 5.62
CA SER A 350 -2.51 -1.25 6.36
C SER A 350 -2.57 -1.03 7.88
N LEU A 351 -2.39 -2.08 8.68
CA LEU A 351 -2.33 -2.00 10.14
C LEU A 351 -1.28 -0.99 10.60
N ALA A 352 -0.15 -0.87 9.90
CA ALA A 352 0.85 0.15 10.18
C ALA A 352 0.29 1.58 10.20
N GLN A 353 -0.68 1.89 9.33
CA GLN A 353 -1.33 3.20 9.26
C GLN A 353 -2.35 3.41 10.40
N HIS A 354 -2.82 2.32 11.01
CA HIS A 354 -3.78 2.34 12.13
C HIS A 354 -3.11 2.24 13.51
N LEU A 355 -1.78 2.11 13.57
CA LEU A 355 -1.03 2.01 14.83
C LEU A 355 -0.77 3.40 15.42
N ALA A 356 -1.73 4.01 16.12
CA ALA A 356 -1.48 5.09 17.08
C ALA A 356 -2.70 5.39 17.98
N PRO A 357 -2.54 5.53 19.32
CA PRO A 357 -1.41 5.09 20.15
C PRO A 357 -1.44 3.58 20.44
N LYS A 358 -2.61 2.94 20.38
CA LYS A 358 -2.85 1.49 20.39
C LYS A 358 -4.26 1.23 19.85
N LEU A 359 -4.56 0.00 19.46
CA LEU A 359 -5.88 -0.38 19.00
C LEU A 359 -6.74 -0.91 20.15
N ALA A 360 -8.03 -0.61 20.11
CA ALA A 360 -8.98 -1.17 21.05
C ALA A 360 -8.95 -2.70 20.99
N GLU A 361 -8.90 -3.36 22.15
CA GLU A 361 -8.77 -4.82 22.23
C GLU A 361 -9.80 -5.58 21.38
N PRO A 362 -11.09 -5.20 21.33
CA PRO A 362 -12.05 -5.88 20.46
C PRO A 362 -11.70 -5.81 18.96
N ARG A 363 -11.07 -4.72 18.52
CA ARG A 363 -10.58 -4.55 17.14
C ARG A 363 -9.38 -5.43 16.89
N VAL A 364 -8.43 -5.50 17.84
CA VAL A 364 -7.27 -6.40 17.73
C VAL A 364 -7.70 -7.85 17.76
N ARG A 365 -8.65 -8.23 18.61
CA ARG A 365 -9.24 -9.58 18.67
C ARG A 365 -9.87 -9.98 17.34
N ARG A 366 -10.69 -9.10 16.74
CA ARG A 366 -11.31 -9.36 15.43
C ARG A 366 -10.27 -9.53 14.34
N MET A 367 -9.29 -8.62 14.27
CA MET A 367 -8.17 -8.70 13.33
C MET A 367 -7.39 -10.01 13.50
N ALA A 368 -7.11 -10.42 14.74
CA ALA A 368 -6.41 -11.68 15.00
C ALA A 368 -7.20 -12.88 14.45
N LEU A 369 -8.51 -12.93 14.68
CA LEU A 369 -9.36 -14.02 14.20
C LEU A 369 -9.44 -14.06 12.66
N ASP A 370 -9.56 -12.90 12.01
CA ASP A 370 -9.53 -12.76 10.56
C ASP A 370 -8.21 -13.28 9.97
N ILE A 371 -7.07 -12.85 10.52
CA ILE A 371 -5.75 -13.27 10.07
C ILE A 371 -5.51 -14.77 10.29
N LEU A 372 -5.96 -15.31 11.42
CA LEU A 372 -5.88 -16.75 11.70
C LEU A 372 -6.71 -17.57 10.71
N ALA A 373 -7.89 -17.10 10.28
CA ALA A 373 -8.68 -17.78 9.26
C ALA A 373 -7.92 -17.88 7.92
N GLY A 374 -7.21 -16.80 7.53
CA GLY A 374 -6.34 -16.81 6.35
C GLY A 374 -5.14 -17.74 6.49
N LEU A 375 -4.43 -17.69 7.63
CA LEU A 375 -3.27 -18.53 7.90
C LEU A 375 -3.63 -20.02 7.94
N GLU A 376 -4.80 -20.39 8.44
CA GLU A 376 -5.25 -21.79 8.46
C GLU A 376 -5.29 -22.40 7.04
N LEU A 377 -5.74 -21.64 6.04
CA LEU A 377 -5.72 -22.11 4.65
C LEU A 377 -4.29 -22.27 4.13
N ALA A 378 -3.41 -21.28 4.39
CA ALA A 378 -2.03 -21.32 3.93
C ALA A 378 -1.26 -22.49 4.56
N HIS A 379 -1.35 -22.67 5.88
CA HIS A 379 -0.67 -23.73 6.61
C HIS A 379 -1.19 -25.13 6.24
N ARG A 380 -2.50 -25.30 5.98
CA ARG A 380 -3.04 -26.56 5.44
C ARG A 380 -2.47 -26.95 4.08
N ARG A 381 -1.98 -25.97 3.32
CA ARG A 381 -1.29 -26.18 2.03
C ARG A 381 0.23 -26.17 2.17
N ASN A 382 0.76 -26.27 3.40
CA ASN A 382 2.19 -26.21 3.71
C ASN A 382 2.89 -24.91 3.26
N ILE A 383 2.15 -23.80 3.22
CA ILE A 383 2.67 -22.48 2.86
C ILE A 383 2.83 -21.66 4.13
N VAL A 384 4.07 -21.29 4.46
CA VAL A 384 4.41 -20.42 5.60
C VAL A 384 4.57 -18.98 5.08
N HIS A 385 4.00 -18.00 5.76
CA HIS A 385 3.98 -16.60 5.32
C HIS A 385 5.35 -15.92 5.46
N ARG A 386 6.04 -16.12 6.60
CA ARG A 386 7.40 -15.67 6.94
C ARG A 386 7.60 -14.16 7.16
N ASP A 387 6.66 -13.31 6.75
CA ASP A 387 6.78 -11.85 6.91
C ASP A 387 5.51 -11.21 7.48
N ILE A 388 4.97 -11.75 8.59
CA ILE A 388 3.79 -11.16 9.24
C ILE A 388 4.21 -9.93 10.04
N LYS A 389 3.68 -8.77 9.67
CA LYS A 389 3.94 -7.48 10.33
C LYS A 389 2.86 -6.46 9.98
N PRO A 390 2.74 -5.32 10.70
CA PRO A 390 1.70 -4.34 10.46
C PRO A 390 1.60 -3.79 9.02
N PRO A 391 2.69 -3.59 8.26
CA PRO A 391 2.58 -3.18 6.85
C PRO A 391 1.90 -4.21 5.94
N ASN A 392 1.89 -5.50 6.31
CA ASN A 392 1.39 -6.60 5.49
C ASN A 392 -0.02 -7.08 5.90
N ILE A 393 -0.60 -6.48 6.94
CA ILE A 393 -2.00 -6.68 7.33
C ILE A 393 -2.80 -5.49 6.82
N PHE A 394 -3.78 -5.73 5.98
CA PHE A 394 -4.60 -4.70 5.34
C PHE A 394 -6.04 -4.78 5.78
N PHE A 395 -6.79 -3.70 5.57
CA PHE A 395 -8.22 -3.64 5.81
C PHE A 395 -8.97 -3.33 4.53
N ASP A 396 -10.04 -4.06 4.26
CA ASP A 396 -10.99 -3.68 3.21
C ASP A 396 -11.87 -2.50 3.66
N ALA A 397 -12.77 -2.05 2.77
CA ALA A 397 -13.70 -0.95 3.06
C ALA A 397 -14.65 -1.23 4.25
N ARG A 398 -14.78 -2.48 4.70
CA ARG A 398 -15.63 -2.91 5.82
C ARG A 398 -14.83 -3.11 7.11
N GLY A 399 -13.52 -2.89 7.07
CA GLY A 399 -12.60 -3.11 8.17
C GLY A 399 -12.32 -4.59 8.45
N THR A 400 -12.59 -5.49 7.52
CA THR A 400 -12.16 -6.90 7.59
C THR A 400 -10.66 -6.97 7.35
N ALA A 401 -9.92 -7.68 8.20
CA ALA A 401 -8.49 -7.81 8.03
C ALA A 401 -8.14 -8.85 6.95
N LYS A 402 -7.18 -8.49 6.08
CA LYS A 402 -6.61 -9.38 5.06
C LYS A 402 -5.09 -9.41 5.19
N LEU A 403 -4.51 -10.60 5.14
CA LEU A 403 -3.06 -10.79 5.12
C LEU A 403 -2.55 -10.75 3.68
N GLY A 404 -1.60 -9.85 3.39
CA GLY A 404 -0.97 -9.71 2.08
C GLY A 404 0.54 -9.92 2.12
N ASP A 405 1.18 -9.89 0.95
CA ASP A 405 2.64 -10.04 0.80
C ASP A 405 3.19 -11.36 1.39
N PHE A 406 2.67 -12.49 0.90
CA PHE A 406 3.18 -13.85 1.17
C PHE A 406 4.64 -14.03 0.71
N GLY A 407 5.61 -13.48 1.43
CA GLY A 407 7.02 -13.88 1.40
C GLY A 407 7.74 -13.99 0.04
N VAL A 408 7.12 -13.58 -1.08
CA VAL A 408 7.58 -13.87 -2.46
C VAL A 408 8.96 -13.27 -2.74
N ALA A 409 9.41 -12.35 -1.88
CA ALA A 409 10.72 -11.69 -1.93
C ALA A 409 11.78 -12.33 -1.02
N HIS A 410 11.42 -13.05 0.04
CA HIS A 410 12.38 -13.46 1.09
C HIS A 410 13.15 -14.76 0.80
N LEU A 411 12.73 -15.57 -0.17
CA LEU A 411 13.49 -16.77 -0.58
C LEU A 411 14.71 -16.44 -1.46
N LEU A 412 14.87 -15.18 -1.87
CA LEU A 412 16.09 -14.69 -2.53
C LEU A 412 17.21 -14.34 -1.55
N ASP A 413 16.89 -14.15 -0.26
CA ASP A 413 17.84 -13.65 0.74
C ASP A 413 18.49 -14.73 1.62
N LEU A 414 18.03 -16.00 1.56
CA LEU A 414 18.66 -17.10 2.31
C LEU A 414 19.98 -17.60 1.68
N GLY A 415 20.60 -16.80 0.82
CA GLY A 415 21.85 -17.11 0.15
C GLY A 415 22.78 -15.91 0.02
N ALA A 416 22.79 -14.97 0.98
CA ALA A 416 23.92 -14.08 1.23
C ALA A 416 23.68 -13.26 2.50
N THR A 417 24.64 -13.29 3.41
CA THR A 417 24.82 -12.34 4.50
C THR A 417 24.73 -10.89 3.99
N GLN A 418 23.55 -10.26 4.12
CA GLN A 418 23.36 -8.82 3.90
C GLN A 418 22.65 -8.20 5.11
N THR A 419 23.46 -7.77 6.07
CA THR A 419 23.06 -7.29 7.42
C THR A 419 22.53 -5.85 7.48
N GLY A 420 22.07 -5.26 6.37
CA GLY A 420 21.73 -3.81 6.30
C GLY A 420 20.26 -3.44 6.12
N GLY A 421 19.40 -4.36 5.67
CA GLY A 421 17.95 -4.10 5.46
C GLY A 421 17.04 -4.58 6.59
N LEU A 422 17.66 -5.01 7.70
CA LEU A 422 17.03 -5.95 8.62
C LEU A 422 16.29 -5.29 9.80
N ILE A 423 16.50 -4.03 10.16
CA ILE A 423 16.01 -3.51 11.47
C ILE A 423 14.47 -3.45 11.57
N GLY A 424 13.75 -3.07 10.50
CA GLY A 424 12.28 -2.99 10.51
C GLY A 424 11.55 -4.34 10.43
N THR A 425 12.13 -5.33 9.74
CA THR A 425 11.58 -6.70 9.66
C THR A 425 12.02 -7.54 10.85
N LEU A 426 13.24 -7.33 11.36
CA LEU A 426 13.79 -8.07 12.49
C LEU A 426 12.92 -7.97 13.75
N ALA A 427 12.28 -6.82 13.98
CA ALA A 427 11.40 -6.60 15.14
C ALA A 427 10.25 -7.63 15.24
N TYR A 428 9.90 -8.30 14.14
CA TYR A 428 8.85 -9.31 14.07
C TYR A 428 9.39 -10.70 13.74
N MET A 429 10.70 -10.86 13.51
CA MET A 429 11.30 -12.15 13.18
C MET A 429 11.28 -13.10 14.37
N SER A 430 10.99 -14.37 14.08
CA SER A 430 11.08 -15.44 15.07
C SER A 430 12.54 -15.83 15.37
N PRO A 431 12.83 -16.41 16.56
CA PRO A 431 14.16 -16.91 16.92
C PRO A 431 14.77 -17.85 15.87
N GLU A 432 13.95 -18.73 15.29
CA GLU A 432 14.35 -19.65 14.23
C GLU A 432 14.68 -18.93 12.91
N GLN A 433 14.02 -17.80 12.60
CA GLN A 433 14.39 -16.97 11.45
C GLN A 433 15.72 -16.25 11.68
N ILE A 434 15.95 -15.76 12.90
CA ILE A 434 17.21 -15.08 13.27
C ILE A 434 18.39 -16.07 13.24
N THR A 435 18.19 -17.30 13.71
CA THR A 435 19.24 -18.33 13.76
C THR A 435 19.40 -19.12 12.46
N GLY A 436 18.50 -18.94 11.49
CA GLY A 436 18.50 -19.71 10.24
C GLY A 436 18.06 -21.17 10.39
N ALA A 437 17.37 -21.50 11.49
CA ALA A 437 16.81 -22.82 11.71
C ALA A 437 15.63 -23.11 10.76
N PRO A 438 15.27 -24.39 10.53
CA PRO A 438 14.15 -24.74 9.66
C PRO A 438 12.84 -24.06 10.10
N LEU A 439 12.23 -23.31 9.18
CA LEU A 439 11.00 -22.59 9.45
C LEU A 439 9.78 -23.50 9.34
N THR A 440 8.89 -23.40 10.33
CA THR A 440 7.58 -24.05 10.34
C THR A 440 6.49 -22.98 10.47
N PHE A 441 5.21 -23.40 10.51
CA PHE A 441 4.10 -22.47 10.78
C PHE A 441 4.25 -21.72 12.13
N ALA A 442 5.04 -22.27 13.07
CA ALA A 442 5.30 -21.64 14.36
C ALA A 442 6.00 -20.28 14.25
N ALA A 443 6.76 -20.05 13.17
CA ALA A 443 7.38 -18.76 12.89
C ALA A 443 6.33 -17.67 12.63
N ASP A 444 5.27 -18.00 11.88
CA ASP A 444 4.16 -17.09 11.61
C ASP A 444 3.39 -16.77 12.90
N LEU A 445 3.22 -17.74 13.79
CA LEU A 445 2.54 -17.52 15.08
C LEU A 445 3.33 -16.58 15.99
N TYR A 446 4.66 -16.68 15.98
CA TYR A 446 5.52 -15.76 16.73
C TYR A 446 5.42 -14.33 16.20
N ALA A 447 5.55 -14.16 14.88
CA ALA A 447 5.44 -12.86 14.22
C ALA A 447 4.06 -12.21 14.43
N LEU A 448 3.00 -13.02 14.41
CA LEU A 448 1.66 -12.59 14.80
C LEU A 448 1.62 -12.17 16.29
N GLY A 449 2.28 -12.91 17.19
CA GLY A 449 2.40 -12.55 18.61
C GLY A 449 3.01 -11.17 18.84
N VAL A 450 4.12 -10.85 18.15
CA VAL A 450 4.73 -9.52 18.20
C VAL A 450 3.75 -8.46 17.68
N THR A 451 3.10 -8.74 16.55
CA THR A 451 2.13 -7.83 15.93
C THR A 451 0.93 -7.54 16.84
N LEU A 452 0.37 -8.56 17.50
CA LEU A 452 -0.72 -8.42 18.45
C LEU A 452 -0.28 -7.67 19.70
N TYR A 453 0.92 -7.95 20.21
CA TYR A 453 1.49 -7.24 21.35
C TYR A 453 1.57 -5.73 21.06
N GLN A 454 2.11 -5.36 19.90
CA GLN A 454 2.21 -3.97 19.48
C GLN A 454 0.84 -3.32 19.25
N ALA A 455 -0.10 -4.03 18.61
CA ALA A 455 -1.44 -3.52 18.41
C ALA A 455 -2.18 -3.27 19.73
N LEU A 456 -1.99 -4.13 20.75
CA LEU A 456 -2.66 -4.03 22.05
C LEU A 456 -2.01 -3.01 22.99
N THR A 457 -0.69 -2.86 22.95
CA THR A 457 0.06 -2.04 23.92
C THR A 457 0.54 -0.71 23.33
N GLY A 458 0.57 -0.59 22.00
CA GLY A 458 1.19 0.54 21.30
C GLY A 458 2.72 0.45 21.22
N ARG A 459 3.34 -0.59 21.77
CA ARG A 459 4.79 -0.75 21.86
C ARG A 459 5.20 -2.15 21.42
N LEU A 460 6.39 -2.29 20.83
CA LEU A 460 6.96 -3.61 20.57
C LEU A 460 7.31 -4.31 21.90
N PRO A 461 7.28 -5.67 21.94
CA PRO A 461 7.67 -6.42 23.14
C PRO A 461 9.15 -6.25 23.49
N PHE A 462 10.01 -6.06 22.47
CA PHE A 462 11.45 -5.88 22.61
C PHE A 462 11.86 -4.58 21.92
N VAL A 463 12.67 -3.77 22.59
CA VAL A 463 13.10 -2.43 22.14
C VAL A 463 14.53 -2.17 22.59
N GLY A 464 15.32 -1.50 21.75
CA GLY A 464 16.71 -1.14 22.05
C GLY A 464 17.73 -1.78 21.10
N PRO A 465 19.04 -1.50 21.27
CA PRO A 465 20.10 -1.90 20.35
C PRO A 465 20.34 -3.43 20.29
N ASP A 466 19.83 -4.18 21.27
CA ASP A 466 20.06 -5.63 21.41
C ASP A 466 18.80 -6.48 21.19
N PHE A 467 17.80 -5.96 20.47
CA PHE A 467 16.52 -6.67 20.27
C PHE A 467 16.72 -8.07 19.68
N VAL A 468 17.79 -8.32 18.92
CA VAL A 468 18.13 -9.66 18.41
C VAL A 468 18.34 -10.63 19.57
N ALA A 469 19.17 -10.28 20.56
CA ALA A 469 19.36 -11.12 21.75
C ALA A 469 18.06 -11.26 22.57
N GLN A 470 17.25 -10.20 22.63
CA GLN A 470 15.96 -10.24 23.33
C GLN A 470 14.97 -11.21 22.66
N HIS A 471 14.89 -11.18 21.32
CA HIS A 471 14.11 -12.15 20.57
C HIS A 471 14.61 -13.57 20.81
N LEU A 472 15.93 -13.80 20.91
CA LEU A 472 16.51 -15.12 21.14
C LEU A 472 16.37 -15.64 22.58
N GLY A 473 16.39 -14.78 23.60
CA GLY A 473 16.57 -15.22 24.99
C GLY A 473 15.72 -14.55 26.06
N GLU A 474 15.22 -13.32 25.85
CA GLU A 474 14.48 -12.60 26.91
C GLU A 474 12.98 -12.89 26.90
N PRO A 475 12.34 -13.15 28.05
CA PRO A 475 10.89 -13.26 28.11
C PRO A 475 10.23 -11.92 27.77
N PRO A 476 9.10 -11.91 27.04
CA PRO A 476 8.39 -10.66 26.75
C PRO A 476 7.83 -10.03 28.03
N PRO A 477 7.79 -8.69 28.14
CA PRO A 477 7.05 -8.04 29.22
C PRO A 477 5.57 -8.40 29.16
N ARG A 478 4.85 -8.27 30.28
CA ARG A 478 3.40 -8.52 30.29
C ARG A 478 2.68 -7.36 29.63
N ALA A 479 1.75 -7.66 28.72
CA ALA A 479 0.98 -6.62 28.04
C ALA A 479 0.12 -5.82 29.04
N SER A 480 -0.37 -6.47 30.11
CA SER A 480 -1.12 -5.82 31.18
C SER A 480 -0.31 -4.82 32.02
N GLU A 481 1.03 -4.94 32.06
CA GLU A 481 1.90 -3.97 32.75
C GLU A 481 2.05 -2.68 31.93
N ILE A 482 2.02 -2.79 30.60
CA ILE A 482 2.13 -1.65 29.68
C ILE A 482 0.75 -1.02 29.40
N ALA A 483 -0.28 -1.85 29.28
CA ALA A 483 -1.67 -1.46 29.04
C ALA A 483 -2.58 -2.03 30.14
N PRO A 484 -2.66 -1.38 31.32
CA PRO A 484 -3.45 -1.89 32.46
C PRO A 484 -4.94 -2.11 32.16
N ASP A 485 -5.52 -1.31 31.27
CA ASP A 485 -6.89 -1.44 30.78
C ASP A 485 -7.15 -2.74 29.99
N LEU A 486 -6.10 -3.42 29.53
CA LEU A 486 -6.20 -4.72 28.89
C LEU A 486 -6.57 -5.83 29.88
N GLY A 487 -6.17 -5.68 31.15
CA GLY A 487 -6.17 -6.75 32.14
C GLY A 487 -5.24 -7.92 31.77
N SER A 488 -5.16 -8.96 32.61
CA SER A 488 -4.24 -10.09 32.42
C SER A 488 -4.68 -11.11 31.36
N ARG A 489 -5.85 -10.92 30.75
CA ARG A 489 -6.48 -11.91 29.85
C ARG A 489 -5.65 -12.24 28.61
N TRP A 490 -4.89 -11.28 28.08
CA TRP A 490 -4.03 -11.49 26.91
C TRP A 490 -2.63 -11.99 27.26
N ASP A 491 -2.18 -11.83 28.51
CA ASP A 491 -0.80 -12.10 28.90
C ASP A 491 -0.39 -13.55 28.65
N ALA A 492 -1.25 -14.51 29.00
CA ALA A 492 -0.96 -15.93 28.80
C ALA A 492 -0.86 -16.31 27.30
N ILE A 493 -1.69 -15.71 26.45
CA ILE A 493 -1.67 -15.95 25.00
C ILE A 493 -0.41 -15.34 24.38
N LEU A 494 -0.10 -14.09 24.74
CA LEU A 494 1.08 -13.38 24.21
C LEU A 494 2.38 -14.03 24.69
N ALA A 495 2.46 -14.44 25.96
CA ALA A 495 3.60 -15.17 26.49
C ALA A 495 3.83 -16.47 25.71
N ARG A 496 2.78 -17.27 25.49
CA ARG A 496 2.88 -18.53 24.73
C ARG A 496 3.22 -18.32 23.25
N LEU A 497 2.71 -17.27 22.60
CA LEU A 497 3.07 -16.94 21.21
C LEU A 497 4.53 -16.56 21.06
N LEU A 498 5.10 -15.91 22.08
CA LEU A 498 6.45 -15.36 22.10
C LEU A 498 7.48 -16.28 22.78
N GLU A 499 7.10 -17.54 23.06
CA GLU A 499 8.04 -18.56 23.51
C GLU A 499 9.17 -18.76 22.51
N LYS A 500 10.39 -18.97 23.03
CA LYS A 500 11.59 -18.98 22.20
C LYS A 500 11.68 -20.23 21.36
N ASN A 501 11.40 -21.37 21.99
CA ASN A 501 11.32 -22.66 21.34
C ASN A 501 9.98 -22.77 20.57
N PRO A 502 10.01 -23.04 19.25
CA PRO A 502 8.79 -23.20 18.45
C PRO A 502 7.82 -24.26 18.98
N ALA A 503 8.33 -25.31 19.63
CA ALA A 503 7.52 -26.42 20.15
C ALA A 503 6.70 -26.03 21.40
N ASP A 504 7.10 -24.99 22.13
CA ASP A 504 6.40 -24.53 23.34
C ASP A 504 5.26 -23.53 23.02
N ARG A 505 5.11 -23.17 21.74
CA ARG A 505 4.05 -22.27 21.23
C ARG A 505 2.72 -23.04 21.07
N PHE A 506 1.82 -22.52 20.25
CA PHE A 506 0.55 -23.21 19.94
C PHE A 506 0.78 -24.27 18.86
N ASP A 507 0.23 -25.47 19.08
CA ASP A 507 0.37 -26.62 18.18
C ASP A 507 -0.34 -26.43 16.82
N SER A 508 -1.25 -25.45 16.74
CA SER A 508 -1.96 -25.12 15.50
C SER A 508 -2.57 -23.73 15.57
N VAL A 509 -2.85 -23.17 14.39
CA VAL A 509 -3.66 -21.95 14.20
C VAL A 509 -5.01 -22.06 14.90
N ASP A 510 -5.64 -23.23 14.85
CA ASP A 510 -6.95 -23.47 15.45
C ASP A 510 -6.91 -23.49 16.99
N ALA A 511 -5.83 -24.01 17.58
CA ALA A 511 -5.61 -23.93 19.02
C ALA A 511 -5.49 -22.47 19.50
N LEU A 512 -4.74 -21.64 18.77
CA LEU A 512 -4.64 -20.20 19.04
C LEU A 512 -5.99 -19.49 18.83
N ARG A 513 -6.69 -19.80 17.74
CA ARG A 513 -8.03 -19.25 17.44
C ARG A 513 -9.01 -19.53 18.57
N ARG A 514 -9.04 -20.77 19.10
CA ARG A 514 -9.84 -21.12 20.27
C ARG A 514 -9.43 -20.35 21.52
N ALA A 515 -8.13 -20.21 21.78
CA ALA A 515 -7.65 -19.46 22.94
C ALA A 515 -8.09 -17.98 22.89
N ILE A 516 -7.93 -17.31 21.74
CA ILE A 516 -8.39 -15.93 21.53
C ILE A 516 -9.92 -15.83 21.56
N ALA A 517 -10.64 -16.80 21.00
CA ALA A 517 -12.10 -16.84 21.03
C ALA A 517 -12.65 -17.11 22.44
N ALA A 518 -11.92 -17.81 23.29
CA ALA A 518 -12.30 -18.08 24.68
C ALA A 518 -11.97 -16.92 25.64
N LEU A 519 -11.27 -15.88 25.18
CA LEU A 519 -11.00 -14.72 26.01
C LEU A 519 -12.31 -14.12 26.53
N PRO A 520 -12.40 -13.85 27.85
CA PRO A 520 -13.57 -13.20 28.41
C PRO A 520 -13.78 -11.86 27.70
N PRO A 521 -15.05 -11.46 27.45
CA PRO A 521 -15.34 -10.13 26.96
C PRO A 521 -14.68 -9.11 27.89
N ALA A 522 -14.19 -8.01 27.34
CA ALA A 522 -13.59 -6.95 28.14
C ALA A 522 -14.56 -6.61 29.28
N SER A 523 -14.14 -6.89 30.53
CA SER A 523 -14.89 -6.44 31.68
C SER A 523 -14.91 -4.92 31.58
N ALA A 524 -16.04 -4.36 31.18
CA ALA A 524 -16.30 -2.95 31.41
C ALA A 524 -16.34 -2.81 32.92
N ALA A 525 -15.21 -2.37 33.52
CA ALA A 525 -15.28 -1.79 34.84
C ALA A 525 -16.41 -0.74 34.79
N PRO A 526 -17.41 -0.80 35.69
CA PRO A 526 -18.45 0.21 35.71
C PRO A 526 -17.80 1.58 35.88
N LEU A 527 -18.16 2.53 35.01
CA LEU A 527 -17.84 3.93 35.19
C LEU A 527 -18.57 4.41 36.47
N VAL A 528 -17.88 4.38 37.62
CA VAL A 528 -18.35 5.05 38.84
C VAL A 528 -17.99 6.52 38.70
N LEU A 529 -18.97 7.33 38.31
CA LEU A 529 -18.85 8.80 38.31
C LEU A 529 -19.27 9.32 39.70
N PRO A 530 -18.52 10.26 40.32
CA PRO A 530 -18.94 10.88 41.58
C PRO A 530 -20.25 11.64 41.38
N ARG A 531 -21.19 11.47 42.31
CA ARG A 531 -22.46 12.23 42.32
C ARG A 531 -22.17 13.72 42.50
N ALA A 532 -22.49 14.53 41.50
CA ALA A 532 -22.61 15.97 41.68
C ALA A 532 -23.87 16.27 42.53
N PRO A 533 -23.82 17.23 43.48
CA PRO A 533 -24.97 17.57 44.30
C PRO A 533 -26.07 18.21 43.43
N ARG A 534 -27.32 17.86 43.73
CA ARG A 534 -28.50 18.47 43.09
C ARG A 534 -28.47 19.98 43.34
N ARG A 535 -28.57 20.78 42.27
CA ARG A 535 -29.04 22.16 42.36
C ARG A 535 -30.50 22.20 41.93
N GLU A 536 -31.35 22.54 42.89
CA GLU A 536 -32.74 22.94 42.69
C GLU A 536 -32.78 24.24 41.87
N ALA A 537 -33.82 24.34 41.04
CA ALA A 537 -34.08 25.47 40.16
C ALA A 537 -34.63 26.71 40.91
N ASP A 538 -34.49 27.86 40.25
CA ASP A 538 -35.28 29.09 40.32
C ASP A 538 -35.43 29.85 41.66
N ASP A 539 -34.88 31.07 41.74
CA ASP A 539 -35.66 32.32 41.65
C ASP A 539 -34.83 33.62 41.87
N ALA A 540 -34.81 34.47 40.84
CA ALA A 540 -34.68 35.95 40.85
C ALA A 540 -33.34 36.62 41.33
N PRO A 541 -33.16 37.96 41.17
CA PRO A 541 -32.55 38.56 39.96
C PRO A 541 -31.29 39.44 40.20
N ARG A 542 -30.38 39.37 39.22
CA ARG A 542 -29.58 40.46 38.60
C ARG A 542 -28.85 41.48 39.49
N GLU A 543 -27.52 41.47 39.42
CA GLU A 543 -26.70 42.69 39.29
C GLU A 543 -25.37 42.39 38.56
N ALA A 544 -24.96 43.26 37.64
CA ALA A 544 -23.65 43.25 36.97
C ALA A 544 -22.97 44.59 37.27
N PRO A 545 -21.64 44.67 37.53
CA PRO A 545 -20.63 44.86 36.46
C PRO A 545 -19.19 44.40 36.85
N PRO A 546 -18.09 44.74 36.11
CA PRO A 546 -17.89 44.86 34.66
C PRO A 546 -16.80 43.91 34.13
N ALA A 547 -16.64 43.95 32.80
CA ALA A 547 -15.75 43.16 31.96
C ALA A 547 -14.25 43.25 32.29
N THR A 548 -13.54 42.14 32.12
CA THR A 548 -12.24 42.13 31.43
C THR A 548 -12.12 40.93 30.51
N THR A 549 -11.71 41.26 29.30
CA THR A 549 -11.52 40.42 28.13
C THR A 549 -10.49 39.33 28.39
N ARG A 550 -10.89 38.06 28.24
CA ARG A 550 -9.95 37.01 27.88
C ARG A 550 -10.61 36.16 26.80
N VAL A 551 -10.07 36.29 25.58
CA VAL A 551 -10.39 35.42 24.45
C VAL A 551 -10.09 33.99 24.89
N ALA A 552 -11.15 33.19 25.07
CA ALA A 552 -11.04 31.76 25.30
C ALA A 552 -10.77 31.05 23.97
N GLN A 553 -9.84 30.11 23.99
CA GLN A 553 -9.66 29.11 22.93
C GLN A 553 -10.92 28.22 22.84
N PRO A 554 -11.31 27.70 21.66
CA PRO A 554 -12.43 26.75 21.56
C PRO A 554 -12.03 25.42 22.19
N GLY A 555 -12.88 24.94 23.12
CA GLY A 555 -12.75 23.67 23.82
C GLY A 555 -13.45 22.49 23.14
N ASP A 556 -13.22 21.33 23.75
CA ASP A 556 -13.40 19.93 23.32
C ASP A 556 -14.85 19.39 23.25
N ASP A 557 -15.87 20.20 22.95
CA ASP A 557 -17.30 19.79 23.06
C ASP A 557 -17.98 19.48 21.70
N ALA A 558 -17.32 18.72 20.82
CA ALA A 558 -17.98 18.21 19.62
C ALA A 558 -18.85 16.97 19.95
N PRO A 559 -20.13 16.90 19.54
CA PRO A 559 -20.97 15.72 19.77
C PRO A 559 -20.36 14.47 19.09
N ARG A 560 -20.29 13.36 19.84
CA ARG A 560 -19.69 12.08 19.39
C ARG A 560 -20.29 11.57 18.09
N TYR A 561 -21.61 11.68 17.94
CA TYR A 561 -22.30 11.33 16.71
C TYR A 561 -22.62 12.58 15.91
N ALA A 562 -22.25 12.58 14.64
CA ALA A 562 -22.49 13.70 13.74
C ALA A 562 -23.15 13.23 12.45
N PHE A 563 -23.78 14.16 11.73
CA PHE A 563 -24.47 13.89 10.47
C PHE A 563 -25.58 12.84 10.63
N ASP A 564 -26.52 13.05 11.56
CA ASP A 564 -27.61 12.12 11.82
C ASP A 564 -28.77 12.28 10.80
N THR A 565 -28.99 11.27 9.97
CA THR A 565 -30.08 11.20 8.99
C THR A 565 -31.18 10.29 9.52
N LEU A 566 -32.42 10.76 9.60
CA LEU A 566 -33.56 9.90 9.97
C LEU A 566 -33.71 8.77 8.94
N LEU A 567 -33.72 7.53 9.42
CA LEU A 567 -33.93 6.34 8.60
C LEU A 567 -35.38 5.88 8.67
N ASP A 568 -35.88 5.69 9.89
CA ASP A 568 -37.22 5.15 10.12
C ASP A 568 -37.72 5.45 11.55
N ARG A 569 -39.00 5.19 11.82
CA ARG A 569 -39.61 5.27 13.14
C ARG A 569 -40.51 4.07 13.38
N THR A 570 -40.19 3.30 14.42
CA THR A 570 -41.04 2.20 14.90
C THR A 570 -42.11 2.75 15.86
N ALA A 571 -42.98 1.87 16.36
CA ALA A 571 -43.95 2.23 17.40
C ALA A 571 -43.31 2.68 18.72
N THR A 572 -42.04 2.35 18.97
CA THR A 572 -41.35 2.59 20.25
C THR A 572 -39.96 3.22 20.13
N SER A 573 -39.48 3.49 18.91
CA SER A 573 -38.12 3.97 18.68
C SER A 573 -38.00 4.76 17.37
N THR A 574 -36.95 5.58 17.30
CA THR A 574 -36.56 6.32 16.10
C THR A 574 -35.17 5.87 15.66
N LEU A 575 -35.03 5.48 14.39
CA LEU A 575 -33.76 5.07 13.80
C LEU A 575 -33.13 6.21 13.01
N ARG A 576 -31.84 6.46 13.24
CA ARG A 576 -31.05 7.43 12.50
C ARG A 576 -29.72 6.84 12.06
N ARG A 577 -29.22 7.21 10.91
CA ARG A 577 -27.84 6.93 10.48
C ARG A 577 -26.95 8.07 10.93
N ALA A 578 -25.85 7.81 11.60
CA ALA A 578 -24.88 8.83 11.99
C ALA A 578 -23.44 8.38 11.71
N VAL A 579 -22.49 9.30 11.89
CA VAL A 579 -21.05 9.02 11.92
C VAL A 579 -20.57 9.14 13.36
N ASP A 580 -20.01 8.05 13.90
CA ASP A 580 -19.31 8.07 15.20
C ASP A 580 -17.94 8.72 14.99
N ARG A 581 -17.82 10.02 15.29
CA ARG A 581 -16.59 10.80 15.09
C ARG A 581 -15.41 10.29 15.89
N ALA A 582 -15.67 9.66 17.04
CA ALA A 582 -14.62 9.09 17.87
C ALA A 582 -13.99 7.84 17.23
N LEU A 583 -14.76 7.13 16.39
CA LEU A 583 -14.35 5.86 15.78
C LEU A 583 -14.32 5.90 14.25
N ASP A 584 -14.57 7.07 13.67
CA ASP A 584 -14.70 7.35 12.24
C ASP A 584 -15.44 6.26 11.44
N ARG A 585 -16.68 5.96 11.86
CA ARG A 585 -17.51 4.93 11.20
C ARG A 585 -18.98 5.30 11.13
N SER A 586 -19.68 4.80 10.11
CA SER A 586 -21.13 4.92 10.01
C SER A 586 -21.82 3.94 10.98
N VAL A 587 -22.81 4.43 11.70
CA VAL A 587 -23.61 3.67 12.67
C VAL A 587 -25.09 3.94 12.47
N ILE A 588 -25.92 3.01 12.90
CA ILE A 588 -27.36 3.21 13.07
C ILE A 588 -27.63 3.43 14.56
N LEU A 589 -28.23 4.55 14.88
CA LEU A 589 -28.67 4.94 16.21
C LEU A 589 -30.16 4.64 16.31
N GLU A 590 -30.55 3.81 17.27
CA GLU A 590 -31.96 3.57 17.59
C GLU A 590 -32.27 4.17 18.96
N GLN A 591 -32.98 5.29 18.94
CA GLN A 591 -33.41 6.02 20.11
C GLN A 591 -34.79 5.54 20.52
N PHE A 592 -34.91 4.84 21.64
CA PHE A 592 -36.18 4.39 22.18
C PHE A 592 -36.91 5.52 22.90
N ASP A 593 -38.24 5.51 22.84
CA ASP A 593 -39.10 6.49 23.52
C ASP A 593 -39.03 6.36 25.06
N ALA A 594 -38.68 5.16 25.54
CA ALA A 594 -38.40 4.85 26.94
C ALA A 594 -37.31 3.76 27.04
N PRO A 595 -36.62 3.62 28.18
CA PRO A 595 -35.66 2.53 28.39
C PRO A 595 -36.31 1.15 28.15
N LEU A 596 -35.57 0.27 27.48
CA LEU A 596 -36.02 -1.11 27.21
C LEU A 596 -36.41 -1.85 28.50
N SER A 597 -37.47 -2.66 28.40
CA SER A 597 -37.82 -3.60 29.47
C SER A 597 -36.69 -4.61 29.70
N PRO A 598 -36.57 -5.23 30.89
CA PRO A 598 -35.54 -6.24 31.15
C PRO A 598 -35.54 -7.39 30.14
N ALA A 599 -36.72 -7.79 29.65
CA ALA A 599 -36.86 -8.82 28.63
C ALA A 599 -36.35 -8.36 27.25
N ALA A 600 -36.71 -7.14 26.83
CA ALA A 600 -36.25 -6.57 25.55
C ALA A 600 -34.74 -6.30 25.57
N GLU A 601 -34.20 -5.89 26.72
CA GLU A 601 -32.76 -5.69 26.89
C GLU A 601 -32.00 -7.03 26.87
N ALA A 602 -32.49 -8.06 27.57
CA ALA A 602 -31.92 -9.40 27.53
C ALA A 602 -31.89 -9.95 26.10
N ARG A 603 -32.95 -9.67 25.31
CA ARG A 603 -33.03 -10.00 23.90
C ARG A 603 -32.02 -9.22 23.07
N LEU A 604 -31.91 -7.90 23.24
CA LEU A 604 -30.89 -7.10 22.55
C LEU A 604 -29.49 -7.66 22.76
N PHE A 605 -29.18 -8.10 23.99
CA PHE A 605 -27.91 -8.77 24.28
C PHE A 605 -27.80 -10.18 23.72
N ALA A 606 -28.89 -10.94 23.60
CA ALA A 606 -28.88 -12.22 22.91
C ALA A 606 -28.60 -12.04 21.41
N LEU A 607 -29.26 -11.07 20.76
CA LEU A 607 -29.02 -10.69 19.36
C LEU A 607 -27.58 -10.18 19.16
N ALA A 608 -27.08 -9.35 20.08
CA ALA A 608 -25.69 -8.88 20.07
C ALA A 608 -24.67 -10.03 20.16
N ARG A 609 -24.95 -11.03 21.00
CA ARG A 609 -24.10 -12.22 21.18
C ARG A 609 -24.14 -13.17 19.98
N GLY A 610 -25.28 -13.25 19.29
CA GLY A 610 -25.45 -14.02 18.07
C GLY A 610 -24.88 -13.35 16.81
N GLY A 611 -24.39 -12.11 16.92
CA GLY A 611 -23.85 -11.34 15.81
C GLY A 611 -22.82 -12.11 14.98
N GLY A 612 -22.86 -11.92 13.66
CA GLY A 612 -22.05 -12.66 12.71
C GLY A 612 -22.02 -11.97 11.35
N PRO A 613 -21.34 -12.53 10.33
CA PRO A 613 -21.19 -11.87 9.03
C PRO A 613 -22.51 -11.60 8.29
N TYR A 614 -23.61 -12.23 8.72
CA TYR A 614 -24.95 -12.11 8.12
C TYR A 614 -26.02 -11.61 9.09
N LEU A 615 -25.65 -11.25 10.33
CA LEU A 615 -26.56 -10.69 11.34
C LEU A 615 -25.98 -9.37 11.85
N GLN A 616 -26.75 -8.30 11.75
CA GLN A 616 -26.34 -6.96 12.13
C GLN A 616 -25.93 -6.90 13.61
N ARG A 617 -24.74 -6.35 13.85
CA ARG A 617 -24.16 -6.26 15.18
C ARG A 617 -24.69 -5.05 15.95
N ALA A 618 -25.20 -5.30 17.14
CA ALA A 618 -25.38 -4.28 18.18
C ALA A 618 -24.01 -3.95 18.80
N LEU A 619 -23.66 -2.66 18.78
CA LEU A 619 -22.36 -2.14 19.19
C LEU A 619 -22.38 -1.61 20.63
N ALA A 620 -23.50 -0.99 21.04
CA ALA A 620 -23.69 -0.47 22.38
C ALA A 620 -25.18 -0.28 22.70
N TYR A 621 -25.52 -0.26 23.98
CA TYR A 621 -26.82 0.21 24.48
C TYR A 621 -26.59 1.05 25.74
N ASP A 622 -27.05 2.30 25.72
CA ASP A 622 -27.03 3.20 26.86
C ASP A 622 -28.43 3.23 27.50
N ARG A 623 -28.55 2.58 28.67
CA ARG A 623 -29.81 2.52 29.43
C ARG A 623 -30.33 3.89 29.84
N ALA A 624 -29.44 4.80 30.24
CA ALA A 624 -29.84 6.12 30.74
C ALA A 624 -30.36 7.00 29.61
N LYS A 625 -29.80 6.82 28.41
CA LYS A 625 -30.22 7.54 27.20
C LYS A 625 -31.25 6.79 26.37
N ALA A 626 -31.62 5.56 26.75
CA ALA A 626 -32.47 4.68 25.96
C ALA A 626 -32.01 4.59 24.48
N LEU A 627 -30.69 4.48 24.26
CA LEU A 627 -30.09 4.58 22.93
C LEU A 627 -29.29 3.30 22.61
N ALA A 628 -29.71 2.57 21.59
CA ALA A 628 -28.91 1.49 21.01
C ALA A 628 -28.13 1.98 19.79
N VAL A 629 -26.94 1.43 19.61
CA VAL A 629 -26.03 1.74 18.50
C VAL A 629 -25.73 0.46 17.78
N PHE A 630 -25.96 0.43 16.48
CA PHE A 630 -25.75 -0.71 15.59
C PHE A 630 -24.76 -0.36 14.50
N GLU A 631 -24.13 -1.38 13.93
CA GLU A 631 -23.38 -1.18 12.69
C GLU A 631 -24.31 -0.77 11.55
N ALA A 632 -23.86 0.13 10.68
CA ALA A 632 -24.60 0.49 9.48
C ALA A 632 -24.14 -0.42 8.32
N PRO A 633 -24.95 -1.40 7.88
CA PRO A 633 -24.59 -2.21 6.72
C PRO A 633 -24.61 -1.36 5.45
N ALA A 634 -23.71 -1.67 4.53
CA ALA A 634 -23.70 -1.10 3.19
C ALA A 634 -24.55 -1.97 2.26
N GLY A 635 -25.44 -1.35 1.48
CA GLY A 635 -26.27 -2.07 0.53
C GLY A 635 -27.68 -1.50 0.41
N ALA A 636 -28.52 -2.21 -0.35
CA ALA A 636 -29.93 -1.90 -0.53
C ALA A 636 -30.81 -2.97 0.16
N PRO A 637 -32.04 -2.66 0.57
CA PRO A 637 -32.98 -3.66 1.06
C PRO A 637 -33.20 -4.76 0.01
N LEU A 638 -33.33 -6.01 0.45
CA LEU A 638 -33.63 -7.16 -0.42
C LEU A 638 -34.93 -6.94 -1.21
N ALA A 639 -35.91 -6.24 -0.62
CA ALA A 639 -37.14 -5.83 -1.32
C ALA A 639 -36.87 -5.15 -2.67
N SER A 640 -35.83 -4.32 -2.76
CA SER A 640 -35.45 -3.64 -4.01
C SER A 640 -34.91 -4.62 -5.06
N ALA A 641 -34.23 -5.69 -4.64
CA ALA A 641 -33.75 -6.73 -5.54
C ALA A 641 -34.90 -7.61 -6.05
N LEU A 642 -35.87 -7.93 -5.19
CA LEU A 642 -37.05 -8.73 -5.57
C LEU A 642 -38.02 -7.97 -6.49
N ALA A 643 -38.04 -6.64 -6.42
CA ALA A 643 -38.80 -5.80 -7.36
C ALA A 643 -38.38 -5.99 -8.83
N GLY A 644 -37.16 -6.48 -9.08
CA GLY A 644 -36.65 -6.80 -10.41
C GLY A 644 -37.09 -8.14 -10.99
N GLY A 645 -37.88 -8.92 -10.24
CA GLY A 645 -38.30 -10.28 -10.61
C GLY A 645 -37.59 -11.38 -9.80
N PRO A 646 -37.88 -12.66 -10.07
CA PRO A 646 -37.33 -13.78 -9.32
C PRO A 646 -35.81 -13.89 -9.51
N LEU A 647 -35.12 -14.22 -8.42
CA LEU A 647 -33.69 -14.46 -8.39
C LEU A 647 -33.33 -15.81 -9.02
N SER A 648 -32.08 -15.95 -9.47
CA SER A 648 -31.60 -17.23 -9.99
C SER A 648 -31.60 -18.32 -8.89
N PRO A 649 -31.80 -19.61 -9.24
CA PRO A 649 -31.80 -20.69 -8.24
C PRO A 649 -30.54 -20.72 -7.36
N ARG A 650 -29.38 -20.39 -7.93
CA ARG A 650 -28.10 -20.29 -7.21
C ARG A 650 -28.08 -19.13 -6.23
N ALA A 651 -28.64 -17.98 -6.60
CA ALA A 651 -28.75 -16.83 -5.72
C ALA A 651 -29.70 -17.12 -4.55
N VAL A 652 -30.83 -17.78 -4.80
CA VAL A 652 -31.78 -18.19 -3.75
C VAL A 652 -31.15 -19.19 -2.79
N ALA A 653 -30.50 -20.25 -3.29
CA ALA A 653 -29.84 -21.24 -2.44
C ALA A 653 -28.78 -20.60 -1.51
N ARG A 654 -27.98 -19.67 -2.04
CA ARG A 654 -27.00 -18.90 -1.26
C ARG A 654 -27.63 -17.96 -0.24
N LEU A 655 -28.73 -17.30 -0.60
CA LEU A 655 -29.48 -16.43 0.29
C LEU A 655 -29.97 -17.22 1.51
N VAL A 656 -30.62 -18.38 1.29
CA VAL A 656 -31.10 -19.25 2.36
C VAL A 656 -29.96 -19.71 3.25
N LYS A 657 -28.86 -20.20 2.66
CA LYS A 657 -27.69 -20.70 3.43
C LYS A 657 -27.07 -19.62 4.32
N ARG A 658 -26.99 -18.38 3.83
CA ARG A 658 -26.42 -17.25 4.56
C ARG A 658 -27.36 -16.75 5.67
N LEU A 659 -28.66 -16.69 5.40
CA LEU A 659 -29.67 -16.36 6.41
C LEU A 659 -29.77 -17.45 7.50
N ALA A 660 -29.68 -18.72 7.12
CA ALA A 660 -29.58 -19.82 8.07
C ALA A 660 -28.38 -19.65 9.01
N ARG A 661 -27.20 -19.30 8.47
CA ARG A 661 -26.02 -18.97 9.29
C ARG A 661 -26.22 -17.75 10.20
N ALA A 662 -27.06 -16.79 9.82
CA ALA A 662 -27.38 -15.62 10.64
C ALA A 662 -28.19 -16.02 11.88
N VAL A 663 -29.14 -16.94 11.74
CA VAL A 663 -30.08 -17.31 12.83
C VAL A 663 -29.62 -18.50 13.67
N VAL A 664 -28.71 -19.35 13.18
CA VAL A 664 -28.16 -20.50 13.94
C VAL A 664 -27.67 -20.12 15.35
N PRO A 665 -26.84 -19.07 15.54
CA PRO A 665 -26.38 -18.68 16.88
C PRO A 665 -27.51 -18.25 17.80
N LEU A 666 -28.55 -17.61 17.25
CA LEU A 666 -29.73 -17.17 17.99
C LEU A 666 -30.57 -18.37 18.44
N HIS A 667 -30.83 -19.30 17.53
CA HIS A 667 -31.65 -20.48 17.78
C HIS A 667 -31.00 -21.42 18.80
N ARG A 668 -29.66 -21.57 18.75
CA ARG A 668 -28.90 -22.31 19.78
C ARG A 668 -28.97 -21.68 21.16
N ALA A 669 -29.19 -20.36 21.22
CA ALA A 669 -29.44 -19.62 22.44
C ALA A 669 -30.95 -19.51 22.78
N ALA A 670 -31.80 -20.35 22.16
CA ALA A 670 -33.25 -20.36 22.32
C ALA A 670 -33.92 -18.99 22.08
N THR A 671 -33.33 -18.18 21.20
CA THR A 671 -33.80 -16.83 20.87
C THR A 671 -34.14 -16.78 19.38
N ALA A 672 -35.34 -16.31 19.03
CA ALA A 672 -35.70 -16.00 17.65
C ALA A 672 -35.23 -14.58 17.28
N HIS A 673 -34.98 -14.32 16.00
CA HIS A 673 -34.94 -12.99 15.40
C HIS A 673 -36.34 -12.35 15.39
N GLY A 674 -37.37 -13.08 14.94
CA GLY A 674 -38.79 -12.75 15.05
C GLY A 674 -39.33 -11.69 14.08
N ALA A 675 -38.50 -11.20 13.16
CA ALA A 675 -38.87 -10.14 12.21
C ALA A 675 -38.21 -10.31 10.82
N VAL A 676 -37.97 -11.55 10.38
CA VAL A 676 -37.32 -11.79 9.09
C VAL A 676 -38.26 -11.41 7.94
N SER A 677 -37.86 -10.42 7.13
CA SER A 677 -38.61 -9.94 5.96
C SER A 677 -37.66 -9.35 4.91
N PRO A 678 -38.11 -9.10 3.67
CA PRO A 678 -37.30 -8.41 2.66
C PRO A 678 -36.84 -7.01 3.08
N ALA A 679 -37.58 -6.34 3.96
CA ALA A 679 -37.22 -5.02 4.50
C ALA A 679 -36.18 -5.09 5.62
N SER A 680 -36.16 -6.20 6.38
CA SER A 680 -35.17 -6.43 7.45
C SER A 680 -33.86 -7.02 6.92
N ILE A 681 -33.66 -7.15 5.61
CA ILE A 681 -32.46 -7.73 5.02
C ILE A 681 -31.84 -6.70 4.06
N VAL A 682 -30.58 -6.36 4.28
CA VAL A 682 -29.80 -5.51 3.39
C VAL A 682 -28.82 -6.37 2.60
N ILE A 683 -28.81 -6.20 1.28
CA ILE A 683 -27.88 -6.88 0.38
C ILE A 683 -26.85 -5.88 -0.12
N ASP A 684 -25.58 -6.22 0.09
CA ASP A 684 -24.45 -5.43 -0.39
C ASP A 684 -24.16 -5.65 -1.89
N ASP A 685 -23.23 -4.87 -2.44
CA ASP A 685 -22.82 -4.93 -3.86
C ASP A 685 -22.20 -6.29 -4.27
N HIS A 686 -21.90 -7.17 -3.32
CA HIS A 686 -21.38 -8.52 -3.55
C HIS A 686 -22.45 -9.62 -3.33
N GLY A 687 -23.70 -9.22 -3.08
CA GLY A 687 -24.81 -10.14 -2.88
C GLY A 687 -24.83 -10.80 -1.50
N TYR A 688 -24.11 -10.31 -0.49
CA TYR A 688 -24.21 -10.85 0.87
C TYR A 688 -25.36 -10.19 1.64
N PRO A 689 -26.29 -11.00 2.19
CA PRO A 689 -27.38 -10.49 3.00
C PRO A 689 -26.92 -10.24 4.44
N THR A 690 -27.34 -9.12 5.00
CA THR A 690 -27.25 -8.80 6.42
C THR A 690 -28.66 -8.66 6.97
N LEU A 691 -29.02 -9.53 7.91
CA LEU A 691 -30.28 -9.47 8.65
C LEU A 691 -30.18 -8.38 9.73
N LEU A 692 -31.02 -7.36 9.61
CA LEU A 692 -31.04 -6.18 10.48
C LEU A 692 -31.66 -6.52 11.84
N VAL A 693 -30.99 -6.08 12.89
CA VAL A 693 -31.47 -6.14 14.28
C VAL A 693 -32.11 -4.82 14.69
N ALA A 694 -31.57 -3.70 14.19
CA ALA A 694 -32.10 -2.36 14.46
C ALA A 694 -33.56 -2.27 13.98
N GLY A 695 -34.43 -1.70 14.81
CA GLY A 695 -35.87 -1.58 14.54
C GLY A 695 -36.67 -2.84 14.86
N HIS A 696 -36.01 -3.95 15.21
CA HIS A 696 -36.63 -5.24 15.53
C HIS A 696 -36.24 -5.76 16.93
N VAL A 697 -35.74 -4.86 17.78
CA VAL A 697 -35.30 -5.16 19.16
C VAL A 697 -36.50 -5.56 20.05
N THR A 698 -37.68 -5.02 19.76
CA THR A 698 -38.96 -5.28 20.44
C THR A 698 -39.87 -6.12 19.54
N PRO A 699 -39.92 -7.46 19.72
CA PRO A 699 -40.70 -8.35 18.87
C PRO A 699 -42.00 -8.78 19.56
N PRO A 700 -42.85 -9.55 18.87
CA PRO A 700 -43.96 -10.24 19.50
C PRO A 700 -43.47 -11.11 20.67
N PRO A 701 -44.18 -11.14 21.81
CA PRO A 701 -43.76 -11.84 23.03
C PRO A 701 -43.53 -13.35 22.88
N ASP A 702 -44.03 -13.96 21.79
CA ASP A 702 -44.04 -15.42 21.57
C ASP A 702 -43.18 -15.89 20.38
N ALA A 703 -42.28 -15.04 19.85
CA ALA A 703 -41.47 -15.41 18.69
C ALA A 703 -40.54 -16.61 18.98
N VAL A 704 -40.71 -17.70 18.24
CA VAL A 704 -39.94 -18.94 18.38
C VAL A 704 -38.99 -19.18 17.18
N PRO A 705 -37.89 -19.92 17.35
CA PRO A 705 -36.97 -20.25 16.25
C PRO A 705 -37.62 -20.83 14.99
N ALA A 706 -38.74 -21.54 15.14
CA ALA A 706 -39.50 -22.08 14.02
C ALA A 706 -40.11 -20.98 13.13
N ASP A 707 -40.46 -19.82 13.70
CA ASP A 707 -41.03 -18.69 12.95
C ASP A 707 -40.00 -18.08 12.00
N ASP A 708 -38.75 -17.96 12.45
CA ASP A 708 -37.65 -17.46 11.60
C ASP A 708 -37.37 -18.42 10.45
N VAL A 709 -37.38 -19.72 10.72
CA VAL A 709 -37.18 -20.74 9.69
C VAL A 709 -38.30 -20.68 8.65
N ALA A 710 -39.56 -20.61 9.09
CA ALA A 710 -40.71 -20.47 8.20
C ALA A 710 -40.63 -19.17 7.36
N ALA A 711 -40.25 -18.05 7.99
CA ALA A 711 -40.09 -16.77 7.29
C ALA A 711 -38.96 -16.80 6.24
N ILE A 712 -37.82 -17.43 6.55
CA ILE A 712 -36.72 -17.58 5.58
C ILE A 712 -37.14 -18.46 4.39
N ILE A 713 -37.88 -19.55 4.63
CA ILE A 713 -38.37 -20.42 3.55
C ILE A 713 -39.39 -19.68 2.68
N ALA A 714 -40.35 -18.98 3.29
CA ALA A 714 -41.35 -18.22 2.56
C ALA A 714 -40.70 -17.14 1.67
N LEU A 715 -39.74 -16.40 2.22
CA LEU A 715 -38.96 -15.41 1.49
C LEU A 715 -38.14 -16.03 0.35
N ALA A 716 -37.56 -17.22 0.56
CA ALA A 716 -36.82 -17.92 -0.48
C ALA A 716 -37.73 -18.42 -1.62
N CYS A 717 -38.93 -18.88 -1.28
CA CYS A 717 -39.95 -19.27 -2.26
C CYS A 717 -40.41 -18.06 -3.08
N GLU A 718 -40.69 -16.92 -2.43
CA GLU A 718 -40.99 -15.66 -3.10
C GLU A 718 -39.84 -15.24 -4.03
N ALA A 719 -38.61 -15.28 -3.54
CA ALA A 719 -37.42 -14.97 -4.32
C ALA A 719 -37.19 -15.92 -5.50
N ALA A 720 -37.69 -17.15 -5.43
CA ALA A 720 -37.66 -18.11 -6.53
C ALA A 720 -38.88 -18.01 -7.48
N GLY A 721 -39.88 -17.19 -7.15
CA GLY A 721 -41.14 -17.08 -7.90
C GLY A 721 -42.11 -18.24 -7.70
N ALA A 722 -42.00 -18.98 -6.58
CA ALA A 722 -42.90 -20.08 -6.24
C ALA A 722 -44.17 -19.58 -5.52
N VAL A 723 -45.30 -20.25 -5.78
CA VAL A 723 -46.63 -19.87 -5.21
C VAL A 723 -46.81 -20.41 -3.78
N ALA A 724 -46.22 -21.56 -3.48
CA ALA A 724 -46.24 -22.16 -2.14
C ALA A 724 -44.99 -21.77 -1.34
N THR A 725 -45.11 -21.70 -0.01
CA THR A 725 -44.10 -21.13 0.90
C THR A 725 -43.55 -22.14 1.91
N ASP A 726 -43.61 -23.44 1.59
CA ASP A 726 -43.07 -24.52 2.42
C ASP A 726 -41.74 -25.05 1.86
N GLY A 727 -41.08 -25.91 2.64
CA GLY A 727 -39.76 -26.44 2.25
C GLY A 727 -39.81 -27.33 1.02
N ASP A 728 -40.92 -28.03 0.78
CA ASP A 728 -41.09 -28.88 -0.40
C ASP A 728 -41.20 -28.01 -1.66
N ALA A 729 -41.94 -26.90 -1.60
CA ALA A 729 -42.02 -25.92 -2.67
C ALA A 729 -40.66 -25.30 -2.99
N LEU A 730 -39.83 -25.04 -1.96
CA LEU A 730 -38.47 -24.56 -2.14
C LEU A 730 -37.58 -25.60 -2.85
N VAL A 731 -37.70 -26.88 -2.46
CA VAL A 731 -36.99 -27.98 -3.13
C VAL A 731 -37.44 -28.10 -4.58
N ASP A 732 -38.74 -28.03 -4.86
CA ASP A 732 -39.26 -28.12 -6.23
C ASP A 732 -38.76 -26.95 -7.09
N ALA A 733 -38.74 -25.73 -6.54
CA ALA A 733 -38.28 -24.53 -7.25
C ALA A 733 -36.77 -24.56 -7.59
N LEU A 734 -35.93 -25.08 -6.69
CA LEU A 734 -34.47 -25.05 -6.84
C LEU A 734 -33.88 -26.34 -7.42
N ALA A 735 -34.49 -27.48 -7.10
CA ALA A 735 -33.98 -28.82 -7.36
C ALA A 735 -34.92 -29.70 -8.21
N GLY A 736 -35.98 -29.16 -8.82
CA GLY A 736 -36.94 -29.93 -9.65
C GLY A 736 -36.36 -30.63 -10.90
N HIS A 737 -35.08 -30.44 -11.21
CA HIS A 737 -34.36 -31.09 -12.30
C HIS A 737 -33.54 -32.32 -11.86
N LEU A 738 -33.43 -32.56 -10.55
CA LEU A 738 -32.73 -33.72 -9.99
C LEU A 738 -33.53 -35.00 -10.19
N SER A 739 -32.88 -36.16 -9.99
CA SER A 739 -33.55 -37.45 -10.02
C SER A 739 -34.54 -37.63 -8.85
N PRO A 740 -35.58 -38.47 -8.98
CA PRO A 740 -36.54 -38.71 -7.90
C PRO A 740 -35.91 -39.14 -6.55
N PRO A 741 -34.83 -39.96 -6.51
CA PRO A 741 -34.14 -40.27 -5.25
C PRO A 741 -33.46 -39.05 -4.61
N GLU A 742 -32.82 -38.18 -5.40
CA GLU A 742 -32.16 -36.97 -4.90
C GLU A 742 -33.19 -35.96 -4.38
N GLN A 743 -34.32 -35.80 -5.08
CA GLN A 743 -35.44 -34.98 -4.60
C GLN A 743 -36.03 -35.54 -3.30
N SER A 744 -36.19 -36.87 -3.21
CA SER A 744 -36.68 -37.52 -1.99
C SER A 744 -35.74 -37.29 -0.80
N ALA A 745 -34.42 -37.32 -1.02
CA ALA A 745 -33.43 -37.03 0.02
C ALA A 745 -33.50 -35.58 0.51
N LEU A 746 -33.71 -34.61 -0.39
CA LEU A 746 -33.90 -33.20 -0.03
C LEU A 746 -35.21 -32.97 0.74
N ARG A 747 -36.30 -33.65 0.35
CA ARG A 747 -37.60 -33.56 1.06
C ARG A 747 -37.54 -34.07 2.49
N LEU A 748 -36.64 -35.01 2.80
CA LEU A 748 -36.39 -35.43 4.19
C LEU A 748 -35.82 -34.29 5.07
N LEU A 749 -35.18 -33.29 4.45
CA LEU A 749 -34.65 -32.10 5.13
C LEU A 749 -35.59 -30.89 5.05
N ALA A 750 -36.72 -30.99 4.33
CA ALA A 750 -37.62 -29.88 4.00
C ALA A 750 -38.57 -29.45 5.14
N THR A 751 -38.49 -30.10 6.31
CA THR A 751 -39.19 -29.67 7.52
C THR A 751 -38.22 -29.17 8.61
N PRO A 752 -37.38 -28.15 8.33
CA PRO A 752 -36.46 -27.63 9.33
C PRO A 752 -37.25 -26.94 10.45
N ARG A 753 -36.87 -27.19 11.71
CA ARG A 753 -37.50 -26.56 12.89
C ARG A 753 -36.55 -25.61 13.60
N ALA A 754 -35.26 -25.69 13.30
CA ALA A 754 -34.23 -24.81 13.82
C ALA A 754 -33.27 -24.34 12.71
N GLY A 755 -32.38 -23.42 13.08
CA GLY A 755 -31.44 -22.82 12.12
C GLY A 755 -30.43 -23.84 11.59
N ASP A 756 -30.06 -24.82 12.42
CA ASP A 756 -29.14 -25.90 12.04
C ASP A 756 -29.76 -26.82 10.97
N ASP A 757 -31.04 -27.17 11.12
CA ASP A 757 -31.79 -27.96 10.11
C ASP A 757 -31.91 -27.19 8.80
N LEU A 758 -32.23 -25.89 8.88
CA LEU A 758 -32.34 -25.01 7.71
C LEU A 758 -30.99 -24.86 7.00
N TYR A 759 -29.90 -24.78 7.76
CA TYR A 759 -28.55 -24.74 7.18
C TYR A 759 -28.21 -26.03 6.46
N ALA A 760 -28.56 -27.20 7.01
CA ALA A 760 -28.36 -28.49 6.36
C ALA A 760 -29.15 -28.62 5.05
N LEU A 761 -30.43 -28.22 5.05
CA LEU A 761 -31.26 -28.15 3.84
C LEU A 761 -30.63 -27.20 2.81
N ALA A 762 -30.20 -26.01 3.22
CA ALA A 762 -29.63 -25.01 2.33
C ALA A 762 -28.28 -25.42 1.73
N ASP A 763 -27.44 -26.12 2.50
CA ASP A 763 -26.17 -26.65 2.03
C ASP A 763 -26.39 -27.72 0.96
N ALA A 764 -27.33 -28.65 1.19
CA ALA A 764 -27.71 -29.66 0.22
C ALA A 764 -28.32 -29.06 -1.06
N LEU A 765 -29.16 -28.02 -0.93
CA LEU A 765 -29.73 -27.29 -2.06
C LEU A 765 -28.65 -26.55 -2.87
N GLU A 766 -27.68 -25.89 -2.24
CA GLU A 766 -26.60 -25.21 -2.96
C GLU A 766 -25.75 -26.20 -3.76
N ILE A 767 -25.40 -27.36 -3.17
CA ILE A 767 -24.66 -28.42 -3.86
C ILE A 767 -25.43 -28.91 -5.08
N ALA A 768 -26.72 -29.24 -4.91
CA ALA A 768 -27.59 -29.67 -6.00
C ALA A 768 -27.66 -28.66 -7.16
N VAL A 769 -27.80 -27.37 -6.83
CA VAL A 769 -27.85 -26.30 -7.84
C VAL A 769 -26.50 -26.15 -8.57
N LEU A 770 -25.38 -26.30 -7.87
CA LEU A 770 -24.05 -26.24 -8.49
C LEU A 770 -23.80 -27.42 -9.44
N GLU A 771 -24.22 -28.63 -9.06
CA GLU A 771 -24.11 -29.79 -9.93
C GLU A 771 -24.89 -29.61 -11.24
N ARG A 772 -26.06 -28.96 -11.19
CA ARG A 772 -26.82 -28.59 -12.39
C ARG A 772 -26.04 -27.70 -13.34
N GLU A 773 -25.40 -26.67 -12.80
CA GLU A 773 -24.64 -25.69 -13.58
C GLU A 773 -23.38 -26.31 -14.18
N MET A 774 -22.80 -27.34 -13.54
CA MET A 774 -21.65 -28.07 -14.09
C MET A 774 -22.03 -29.09 -15.17
N ARG A 775 -23.27 -29.60 -15.16
CA ARG A 775 -23.77 -30.54 -16.18
C ARG A 775 -24.35 -29.83 -17.42
N ARG A 776 -24.56 -28.51 -17.35
CA ARG A 776 -24.96 -27.64 -18.47
C ARG A 776 -23.74 -26.98 -19.08
#